data_AF-A0A2N9N616-F1
#
_entry.id   AF-A0A2N9N616-F1
#
_cell.length_a   1.000
_cell.length_b   1.000
_cell.length_c   1.000
_cell.angle_alpha   90.00
_cell.angle_beta   90.00
_cell.angle_gamma   90.00
#
_symmetry.space_group_name_H-M   'P 1'
#
loop_
_entity.id
_entity.type
_entity.pdbx_description
1 polymer ?
#
loop_
_entity_poly.entity_id
_entity_poly.type
_entity_poly.pdbx_seq_one_letter_code
_entity_poly.pdbx_strand_id
1 'polypeptide(L)'
;MRTNHHQPLLAFPVLGVLALWSAGFFSGKPVSAASTGPAFVEFDSGQVRPLSISPDGNTLFAVNTPNGTLEVFDLTSGSPVFDSRVPVGLEPVAVAARTITEVWVTNLLSDSVSIVSLTGTPHVVRTLLVGDEPRDIVFAGNPARAFITTAHRGQQRTDPSIANVPGAGDPQFTTPGIPRADVWVFDPANLGTTIGGTPLKIMSFFTDTPRALAVSPDRNMVYIAGFKTGNQTTTVAQGRVCTGFQNKPCTLPDGTVSPGGNPGPATDSIGEPAPEAGLIVKFNNSDGHWEDELRRVWDSSVRFTLPDTDVFAVDANRLTQTAAYAHVGTTLFNMATNPVSGTLYVSNTDAFNNVRFEGPGVFGGHTVQGHLAESRITVIAGSNVAPRRLNKHIDYSKLAGSAGFDPTAKTHSLSMPVDMAVTSDGQTLYVAAFGSSKVGVFDTKALEADTFDPVAASANYISVSGGGVSGLALDEPRGLLYVMTRFDDAVKTIDLKSHQQVAAVPMPNPEPPSIVNGRPMLYDATRFSGNGEATCASCHIFGDMDDIAWDLGNPDNAVTTSPIPINFGGLIPFLVALNATGLNSPINGSNKASDFHPMKGPFTTQTLRGLRNSGAMHWRGDRSTGAFGTDPFDSNLSFMNFIVAFQGLVGSVDAPSAADMQAFASFQLQVLPPPNPVRNLDNSLTPSQQRGQAFFSGNRPSDGIVSSLLDQLVGQASFTCNGCHTLDPANGSFGTGGNQSFEGLPQIVKIPHLRNAYAKIGMFGTPSVGLFQAPDSGNTGDQVRGYGFTGDGSTDTLFRFLSAGVFQPTANSGFPQNNPDGTRRDVEQYLLAFDSDLAPIVGQQITLTSDNRTAAGPRIDLLMQRAGVPFVSKSLNGTVTECDVVAEVAQNGRVVAYWRTCTIRRPAISFRTMAVHGCPMSPCAASRPLPVRK
;
A
#
# COMPACT_ATOMS: atom_id res chain seq x y z
N MET A 1 -70.72 61.40 -20.62
CA MET A 1 -71.69 61.27 -19.52
C MET A 1 -71.04 60.52 -18.36
N ARG A 2 -71.32 60.90 -17.11
CA ARG A 2 -71.03 60.18 -15.84
C ARG A 2 -69.53 59.88 -15.58
N THR A 3 -68.82 60.68 -14.76
CA THR A 3 -68.75 60.70 -13.27
C THR A 3 -68.04 59.46 -12.68
N ASN A 4 -67.24 59.44 -11.60
CA ASN A 4 -66.63 60.41 -10.66
C ASN A 4 -65.61 59.59 -9.80
N HIS A 5 -64.62 60.11 -9.03
CA HIS A 5 -64.13 61.46 -8.74
C HIS A 5 -62.67 61.40 -8.17
N HIS A 6 -61.96 62.55 -8.20
CA HIS A 6 -61.15 63.22 -7.14
C HIS A 6 -60.57 62.44 -5.92
N GLN A 7 -59.40 62.76 -5.34
CA GLN A 7 -58.37 63.83 -5.47
C GLN A 7 -57.18 63.48 -4.48
N PRO A 8 -56.08 64.26 -4.30
CA PRO A 8 -55.31 65.05 -5.27
C PRO A 8 -53.75 65.13 -5.07
N LEU A 9 -53.07 65.63 -6.12
CA LEU A 9 -52.07 66.73 -6.14
C LEU A 9 -50.56 66.58 -5.77
N LEU A 10 -49.78 67.21 -6.69
CA LEU A 10 -48.44 67.86 -6.60
C LEU A 10 -47.16 66.98 -6.63
N ALA A 11 -46.09 67.33 -7.37
CA ALA A 11 -45.93 68.30 -8.48
C ALA A 11 -44.52 68.20 -9.14
N PHE A 12 -44.45 68.01 -10.48
CA PHE A 12 -43.45 68.57 -11.42
C PHE A 12 -41.91 68.34 -11.19
N PRO A 13 -40.99 68.64 -12.14
CA PRO A 13 -40.95 68.07 -13.50
C PRO A 13 -39.53 67.69 -14.05
N VAL A 14 -39.53 66.92 -15.14
CA VAL A 14 -38.61 66.96 -16.31
C VAL A 14 -37.08 67.01 -16.09
N LEU A 15 -36.39 65.94 -16.53
CA LEU A 15 -35.28 66.01 -17.50
C LEU A 15 -34.95 64.59 -18.03
N GLY A 16 -34.59 64.47 -19.31
CA GLY A 16 -34.27 63.20 -19.95
C GLY A 16 -32.79 63.03 -20.27
N VAL A 17 -32.33 61.79 -20.47
CA VAL A 17 -30.99 61.45 -20.97
C VAL A 17 -31.08 60.29 -21.97
N LEU A 18 -30.35 60.41 -23.08
CA LEU A 18 -30.26 59.42 -24.16
C LEU A 18 -29.14 58.39 -23.89
N ALA A 19 -29.17 57.28 -24.63
CA ALA A 19 -28.55 56.02 -24.22
C ALA A 19 -27.04 55.85 -24.55
N LEU A 20 -26.50 54.75 -24.01
CA LEU A 20 -25.25 54.04 -24.34
C LEU A 20 -23.95 54.65 -23.78
N TRP A 21 -23.32 53.94 -22.83
CA TRP A 21 -22.16 53.07 -23.07
C TRP A 21 -22.04 52.07 -21.90
N SER A 22 -22.00 50.77 -22.19
CA SER A 22 -22.20 49.71 -21.18
C SER A 22 -20.90 49.25 -20.52
N ALA A 23 -20.53 49.87 -19.39
CA ALA A 23 -19.53 49.34 -18.48
C ALA A 23 -20.14 48.27 -17.55
N GLY A 24 -20.31 47.05 -18.07
CA GLY A 24 -20.78 45.90 -17.31
C GLY A 24 -19.71 45.39 -16.34
N PHE A 25 -19.75 45.81 -15.08
CA PHE A 25 -18.94 45.21 -14.01
C PHE A 25 -19.29 43.71 -13.87
N PHE A 26 -18.31 42.84 -14.16
CA PHE A 26 -18.39 41.42 -13.83
C PHE A 26 -18.22 41.20 -12.32
N SER A 27 -19.22 41.61 -11.54
CA SER A 27 -19.38 41.20 -10.14
C SER A 27 -19.91 39.75 -10.09
N GLY A 28 -19.07 38.82 -10.54
CA GLY A 28 -19.32 37.39 -10.39
C GLY A 28 -19.37 37.04 -8.90
N LYS A 29 -20.55 36.64 -8.41
CA LYS A 29 -20.65 36.06 -7.06
C LYS A 29 -19.78 34.80 -7.03
N PRO A 30 -18.97 34.58 -5.97
CA PRO A 30 -18.26 33.32 -5.82
C PRO A 30 -19.27 32.18 -5.74
N VAL A 31 -19.23 31.28 -6.73
CA VAL A 31 -20.00 30.04 -6.69
C VAL A 31 -19.23 29.07 -5.82
N SER A 32 -19.73 28.82 -4.61
CA SER A 32 -19.20 27.75 -3.76
C SER A 32 -19.62 26.41 -4.37
N ALA A 33 -18.67 25.66 -4.91
CA ALA A 33 -18.89 24.27 -5.25
C ALA A 33 -18.91 23.47 -3.94
N ALA A 34 -20.10 23.09 -3.49
CA ALA A 34 -20.22 22.13 -2.40
C ALA A 34 -20.05 20.72 -2.98
N SER A 35 -18.91 20.09 -2.69
CA SER A 35 -18.78 18.64 -2.79
C SER A 35 -19.66 17.98 -1.70
N THR A 36 -20.23 16.82 -2.00
CA THR A 36 -21.07 16.06 -1.05
C THR A 36 -20.27 15.05 -0.22
N GLY A 37 -19.01 14.77 -0.56
CA GLY A 37 -18.16 13.80 0.13
C GLY A 37 -17.31 14.37 1.27
N PRO A 38 -16.35 13.59 1.80
CA PRO A 38 -15.44 14.03 2.84
C PRO A 38 -14.57 15.20 2.35
N ALA A 39 -14.07 16.01 3.29
CA ALA A 39 -13.20 17.14 2.98
C ALA A 39 -11.78 16.73 2.53
N PHE A 40 -11.40 15.47 2.78
CA PHE A 40 -10.11 14.92 2.41
C PHE A 40 -10.25 13.40 2.27
N VAL A 41 -9.42 12.79 1.42
CA VAL A 41 -9.33 11.34 1.22
C VAL A 41 -7.89 10.92 1.44
N GLU A 42 -7.66 10.07 2.44
CA GLU A 42 -6.33 9.64 2.87
C GLU A 42 -5.95 8.30 2.23
N PHE A 43 -4.69 8.18 1.80
CA PHE A 43 -4.12 6.95 1.24
C PHE A 43 -2.85 6.46 1.97
N ASP A 44 -2.24 7.32 2.80
CA ASP A 44 -0.96 7.11 3.49
C ASP A 44 0.17 6.63 2.54
N SER A 45 0.31 7.26 1.37
CA SER A 45 1.34 6.86 0.41
C SER A 45 2.75 7.18 0.92
N GLY A 46 3.58 6.15 0.99
CA GLY A 46 4.99 6.31 1.36
C GLY A 46 5.80 6.97 0.25
N GLN A 47 6.32 8.18 0.53
CA GLN A 47 7.28 8.90 -0.31
C GLN A 47 8.55 8.06 -0.59
N VAL A 48 9.21 8.32 -1.73
CA VAL A 48 10.48 7.67 -2.10
C VAL A 48 11.60 8.70 -2.17
N ARG A 49 11.47 9.70 -3.05
CA ARG A 49 12.45 10.79 -3.22
C ARG A 49 11.73 12.13 -3.25
N PRO A 50 11.20 12.59 -2.10
CA PRO A 50 10.28 13.72 -2.08
C PRO A 50 10.95 15.09 -2.27
N LEU A 51 12.29 15.14 -2.29
CA LEU A 51 13.09 16.36 -2.50
C LEU A 51 14.03 16.22 -3.70
N SER A 52 14.23 17.32 -4.44
CA SER A 52 15.26 17.43 -5.49
C SER A 52 15.77 18.87 -5.57
N ILE A 53 17.07 19.07 -5.79
CA ILE A 53 17.65 20.40 -6.02
C ILE A 53 17.88 20.56 -7.54
N SER A 54 17.72 21.79 -8.04
CA SER A 54 18.04 22.14 -9.43
C SER A 54 19.51 21.92 -9.78
N PRO A 55 19.88 21.64 -11.05
CA PRO A 55 21.28 21.40 -11.42
C PRO A 55 22.27 22.55 -11.15
N ASP A 56 21.77 23.78 -10.90
CA ASP A 56 22.57 24.96 -10.55
C ASP A 56 22.59 25.26 -9.04
N GLY A 57 21.90 24.46 -8.21
CA GLY A 57 21.88 24.60 -6.76
C GLY A 57 21.05 25.78 -6.22
N ASN A 58 20.19 26.40 -7.03
CA ASN A 58 19.43 27.60 -6.65
C ASN A 58 17.94 27.37 -6.38
N THR A 59 17.42 26.17 -6.61
CA THR A 59 16.00 25.87 -6.39
C THR A 59 15.83 24.49 -5.74
N LEU A 60 15.01 24.43 -4.69
CA LEU A 60 14.55 23.19 -4.08
C LEU A 60 13.14 22.87 -4.57
N PHE A 61 12.94 21.63 -4.94
CA PHE A 61 11.67 21.05 -5.32
C PHE A 61 11.23 20.07 -4.24
N ALA A 62 10.00 20.19 -3.77
CA ALA A 62 9.43 19.29 -2.77
C ALA A 62 8.04 18.80 -3.22
N VAL A 63 7.80 17.49 -3.17
CA VAL A 63 6.45 16.95 -3.39
C VAL A 63 5.63 17.09 -2.12
N ASN A 64 4.52 17.79 -2.20
CA ASN A 64 3.51 17.83 -1.16
C ASN A 64 2.46 16.75 -1.49
N THR A 65 2.66 15.57 -0.90
CA THR A 65 1.85 14.38 -1.14
C THR A 65 0.36 14.61 -0.83
N PRO A 66 -0.06 15.09 0.36
CA PRO A 66 -1.48 15.28 0.66
C PRO A 66 -2.14 16.42 -0.14
N ASN A 67 -1.38 17.43 -0.58
CA ASN A 67 -1.92 18.55 -1.37
C ASN A 67 -1.89 18.32 -2.89
N GLY A 68 -1.31 17.21 -3.37
CA GLY A 68 -1.21 16.90 -4.80
C GLY A 68 -0.35 17.89 -5.60
N THR A 69 0.66 18.50 -4.97
CA THR A 69 1.41 19.62 -5.55
C THR A 69 2.93 19.45 -5.50
N LEU A 70 3.60 20.12 -6.43
CA LEU A 70 5.01 20.44 -6.40
C LEU A 70 5.19 21.83 -5.77
N GLU A 71 5.92 21.90 -4.67
CA GLU A 71 6.37 23.14 -4.04
C GLU A 71 7.76 23.51 -4.59
N VAL A 72 7.96 24.79 -4.89
CA VAL A 72 9.19 25.36 -5.43
C VAL A 72 9.72 26.41 -4.47
N PHE A 73 10.97 26.27 -4.03
CA PHE A 73 11.63 27.20 -3.13
C PHE A 73 12.93 27.72 -3.73
N ASP A 74 13.16 29.04 -3.64
CA ASP A 74 14.46 29.64 -3.89
C ASP A 74 15.47 29.27 -2.79
N LEU A 75 16.68 28.88 -3.19
CA LEU A 75 17.82 28.56 -2.33
C LEU A 75 18.97 29.59 -2.42
N THR A 76 18.80 30.74 -3.10
CA THR A 76 19.86 31.76 -3.20
C THR A 76 20.45 32.15 -1.84
N SER A 77 19.62 32.19 -0.79
CA SER A 77 20.04 32.50 0.59
C SER A 77 20.53 31.29 1.41
N GLY A 78 20.38 30.07 0.90
CA GLY A 78 20.55 28.81 1.65
C GLY A 78 19.36 28.44 2.56
N SER A 79 18.56 29.40 3.01
CA SER A 79 17.25 29.09 3.59
C SER A 79 16.22 28.94 2.46
N PRO A 80 15.38 27.89 2.45
CA PRO A 80 14.31 27.77 1.47
C PRO A 80 13.31 28.93 1.60
N VAL A 81 13.07 29.65 0.51
CA VAL A 81 12.05 30.70 0.42
C VAL A 81 11.01 30.29 -0.61
N PHE A 82 9.74 30.18 -0.22
CA PHE A 82 8.68 29.76 -1.14
C PHE A 82 8.55 30.72 -2.33
N ASP A 83 8.66 30.19 -3.54
CA ASP A 83 8.48 30.92 -4.80
C ASP A 83 7.11 30.61 -5.41
N SER A 84 6.85 29.34 -5.69
CA SER A 84 5.66 28.91 -6.43
C SER A 84 5.19 27.51 -6.08
N ARG A 85 3.93 27.23 -6.45
CA ARG A 85 3.29 25.92 -6.34
C ARG A 85 2.70 25.53 -7.68
N VAL A 86 2.94 24.29 -8.09
CA VAL A 86 2.36 23.70 -9.30
C VAL A 86 1.57 22.45 -8.90
N PRO A 87 0.25 22.41 -9.10
CA PRO A 87 -0.50 21.18 -8.92
C PRO A 87 -0.10 20.13 -9.96
N VAL A 88 -0.05 18.88 -9.53
CA VAL A 88 0.41 17.72 -10.32
C VAL A 88 -0.66 16.63 -10.26
N GLY A 89 -0.28 15.36 -10.15
CA GLY A 89 -1.23 14.29 -9.86
C GLY A 89 -1.44 14.09 -8.36
N LEU A 90 -2.27 13.12 -8.03
CA LEU A 90 -2.53 12.70 -6.66
C LEU A 90 -1.40 11.84 -6.12
N GLU A 91 -1.18 11.93 -4.81
CA GLU A 91 -0.13 11.21 -4.10
C GLU A 91 1.26 11.32 -4.79
N PRO A 92 1.79 12.54 -5.04
CA PRO A 92 3.14 12.69 -5.57
C PRO A 92 4.16 12.23 -4.52
N VAL A 93 5.05 11.30 -4.93
CA VAL A 93 5.97 10.57 -4.03
C VAL A 93 7.45 10.73 -4.38
N ALA A 94 7.76 11.17 -5.59
CA ALA A 94 9.14 11.41 -6.04
C ALA A 94 9.23 12.57 -7.04
N VAL A 95 10.35 13.30 -7.01
CA VAL A 95 10.64 14.41 -7.93
C VAL A 95 12.08 14.36 -8.44
N ALA A 96 12.30 14.70 -9.71
CA ALA A 96 13.62 14.85 -10.30
C ALA A 96 13.71 16.09 -11.22
N ALA A 97 14.65 16.99 -10.94
CA ALA A 97 14.98 18.10 -11.82
C ALA A 97 15.84 17.63 -13.01
N ARG A 98 15.30 17.66 -14.24
CA ARG A 98 16.06 17.31 -15.45
C ARG A 98 16.94 18.45 -15.93
N THR A 99 16.46 19.68 -15.78
CA THR A 99 17.17 20.93 -16.09
C THR A 99 16.82 21.99 -15.04
N ILE A 100 17.41 23.18 -15.13
CA ILE A 100 17.04 24.33 -14.29
C ILE A 100 15.60 24.84 -14.52
N THR A 101 14.91 24.39 -15.58
CA THR A 101 13.55 24.84 -15.93
C THR A 101 12.56 23.71 -16.19
N GLU A 102 12.95 22.45 -16.01
CA GLU A 102 12.12 21.28 -16.27
C GLU A 102 12.27 20.22 -15.18
N VAL A 103 11.15 19.88 -14.55
CA VAL A 103 11.05 19.01 -13.36
C VAL A 103 10.01 17.93 -13.62
N TRP A 104 10.32 16.68 -13.29
CA TRP A 104 9.42 15.54 -13.46
C TRP A 104 8.96 15.05 -12.08
N VAL A 105 7.66 14.87 -11.89
CA VAL A 105 7.03 14.48 -10.62
C VAL A 105 6.22 13.21 -10.80
N THR A 106 6.47 12.21 -9.96
CA THR A 106 5.85 10.88 -10.02
C THR A 106 4.65 10.82 -9.09
N ASN A 107 3.45 10.56 -9.64
CA ASN A 107 2.16 10.64 -8.95
C ASN A 107 1.57 9.23 -8.74
N LEU A 108 1.68 8.69 -7.53
CA LEU A 108 1.45 7.27 -7.24
C LEU A 108 0.01 6.82 -7.48
N LEU A 109 -0.98 7.65 -7.12
CA LEU A 109 -2.40 7.32 -7.27
C LEU A 109 -2.95 7.71 -8.66
N SER A 110 -2.22 8.54 -9.39
CA SER A 110 -2.62 9.07 -10.70
C SER A 110 -2.02 8.31 -11.89
N ASP A 111 -1.33 7.18 -11.66
CA ASP A 111 -0.66 6.34 -12.66
C ASP A 111 0.13 7.12 -13.73
N SER A 112 0.81 8.19 -13.28
CA SER A 112 1.35 9.19 -14.19
C SER A 112 2.57 9.92 -13.67
N VAL A 113 3.29 10.53 -14.61
CA VAL A 113 4.37 11.48 -14.33
C VAL A 113 4.00 12.84 -14.91
N SER A 114 4.07 13.88 -14.08
CA SER A 114 3.83 15.27 -14.46
C SER A 114 5.16 15.95 -14.78
N ILE A 115 5.31 16.42 -16.02
CA ILE A 115 6.44 17.24 -16.46
C ILE A 115 6.06 18.70 -16.31
N VAL A 116 6.73 19.38 -15.37
CA VAL A 116 6.55 20.78 -15.01
C VAL A 116 7.60 21.63 -15.71
N SER A 117 7.16 22.71 -16.35
CA SER A 117 8.04 23.79 -16.81
C SER A 117 8.00 24.94 -15.81
N LEU A 118 9.17 25.50 -15.50
CA LEU A 118 9.33 26.74 -14.72
C LEU A 118 9.45 27.98 -15.63
N THR A 119 9.29 27.81 -16.95
CA THR A 119 9.41 28.92 -17.90
C THR A 119 8.12 29.74 -17.95
N GLY A 120 8.19 31.00 -17.50
CA GLY A 120 7.03 31.90 -17.44
C GLY A 120 6.21 31.67 -16.17
N THR A 121 4.98 31.18 -16.30
CA THR A 121 4.19 30.71 -15.15
C THR A 121 4.48 29.23 -14.95
N PRO A 122 4.97 28.78 -13.78
CA PRO A 122 5.17 27.37 -13.50
C PRO A 122 3.89 26.54 -13.68
N HIS A 123 3.93 25.49 -14.51
CA HIS A 123 2.79 24.61 -14.78
C HIS A 123 3.20 23.26 -15.40
N VAL A 124 2.31 22.26 -15.33
CA VAL A 124 2.46 20.99 -16.06
C VAL A 124 2.31 21.24 -17.56
N VAL A 125 3.36 20.94 -18.32
CA VAL A 125 3.39 21.02 -19.79
C VAL A 125 3.11 19.68 -20.47
N ARG A 126 3.30 18.56 -19.75
CA ARG A 126 3.02 17.21 -20.25
C ARG A 126 2.76 16.23 -19.10
N THR A 127 1.65 15.53 -19.17
CA THR A 127 1.40 14.29 -18.42
C THR A 127 1.87 13.10 -19.25
N LEU A 128 2.67 12.22 -18.65
CA LEU A 128 2.90 10.85 -19.12
C LEU A 128 2.00 9.89 -18.36
N LEU A 129 1.46 8.87 -19.03
CA LEU A 129 0.70 7.80 -18.38
C LEU A 129 1.58 6.54 -18.35
N VAL A 130 1.60 5.84 -17.23
CA VAL A 130 2.44 4.66 -16.98
C VAL A 130 1.64 3.57 -16.29
N GLY A 131 2.29 2.48 -15.86
CA GLY A 131 1.66 1.42 -15.08
C GLY A 131 1.23 1.89 -13.68
N ASP A 132 0.47 1.03 -13.01
CA ASP A 132 -0.07 1.25 -11.67
C ASP A 132 1.04 1.46 -10.62
N GLU A 133 0.73 2.28 -9.60
CA GLU A 133 1.64 2.66 -8.51
C GLU A 133 3.05 3.09 -9.01
N PRO A 134 3.19 4.17 -9.78
CA PRO A 134 4.50 4.70 -10.11
C PRO A 134 5.17 5.32 -8.87
N ARG A 135 6.45 5.01 -8.63
CA ARG A 135 7.09 5.30 -7.33
C ARG A 135 8.33 6.19 -7.40
N ASP A 136 9.18 6.05 -8.41
CA ASP A 136 10.47 6.76 -8.49
C ASP A 136 10.90 7.01 -9.95
N ILE A 137 11.81 7.97 -10.13
CA ILE A 137 12.32 8.38 -11.45
C ILE A 137 13.80 8.80 -11.42
N VAL A 138 14.59 8.30 -12.37
CA VAL A 138 15.98 8.77 -12.60
C VAL A 138 16.28 9.00 -14.08
N PHE A 139 17.32 9.80 -14.36
CA PHE A 139 17.85 10.04 -15.71
C PHE A 139 19.24 9.44 -15.90
N ALA A 140 19.42 8.59 -16.91
CA ALA A 140 20.66 7.86 -17.18
C ALA A 140 20.90 7.59 -18.68
N GLY A 141 22.12 7.25 -19.06
CA GLY A 141 22.56 7.01 -20.43
C GLY A 141 22.97 8.26 -21.21
N ASN A 142 23.45 8.05 -22.44
CA ASN A 142 23.85 9.08 -23.39
C ASN A 142 23.34 8.74 -24.81
N PRO A 143 22.31 9.43 -25.35
CA PRO A 143 21.54 10.50 -24.70
C PRO A 143 20.77 10.01 -23.47
N ALA A 144 20.53 10.92 -22.52
CA ALA A 144 19.86 10.61 -21.28
C ALA A 144 18.40 10.20 -21.50
N ARG A 145 17.99 9.11 -20.86
CA ARG A 145 16.63 8.55 -20.85
C ARG A 145 16.04 8.65 -19.45
N ALA A 146 14.72 8.79 -19.36
CA ALA A 146 13.99 8.70 -18.10
C ALA A 146 13.62 7.24 -17.82
N PHE A 147 13.85 6.77 -16.59
CA PHE A 147 13.47 5.45 -16.10
C PHE A 147 12.49 5.64 -14.95
N ILE A 148 11.30 5.02 -15.01
CA ILE A 148 10.21 5.19 -14.04
C ILE A 148 9.75 3.81 -13.54
N THR A 149 9.76 3.57 -12.24
CA THR A 149 9.28 2.30 -11.62
C THR A 149 7.76 2.26 -11.53
N THR A 150 7.13 1.14 -11.93
CA THR A 150 5.69 0.85 -11.73
C THR A 150 5.47 -0.62 -11.39
N ALA A 151 4.31 -0.95 -10.82
CA ALA A 151 3.85 -2.34 -10.78
C ALA A 151 3.64 -2.89 -12.21
N HIS A 152 3.76 -4.21 -12.40
CA HIS A 152 3.44 -4.92 -13.65
C HIS A 152 1.91 -5.07 -13.85
N ARG A 153 1.19 -3.95 -13.86
CA ARG A 153 -0.27 -3.83 -14.01
C ARG A 153 -0.66 -2.37 -14.31
N GLY A 154 -1.96 -2.05 -14.26
CA GLY A 154 -2.50 -0.71 -14.55
C GLY A 154 -3.00 -0.59 -16.00
N GLN A 155 -4.04 0.22 -16.18
CA GLN A 155 -4.83 0.24 -17.42
C GLN A 155 -4.03 0.77 -18.62
N GLN A 156 -3.02 1.63 -18.41
CA GLN A 156 -2.17 2.11 -19.50
C GLN A 156 -1.26 1.02 -20.06
N ARG A 157 -0.89 0.00 -19.28
CA ARG A 157 0.01 -1.10 -19.70
C ARG A 157 -0.53 -1.88 -20.91
N THR A 158 -1.85 -1.99 -20.98
CA THR A 158 -2.61 -2.69 -22.03
C THR A 158 -3.26 -1.74 -23.04
N ASP A 159 -3.03 -0.42 -22.93
CA ASP A 159 -3.71 0.57 -23.78
C ASP A 159 -3.27 0.45 -25.26
N PRO A 160 -4.22 0.44 -26.23
CA PRO A 160 -3.90 0.28 -27.65
C PRO A 160 -2.90 1.30 -28.21
N SER A 161 -2.77 2.50 -27.62
CA SER A 161 -1.82 3.51 -28.08
C SER A 161 -0.35 3.12 -27.87
N ILE A 162 -0.05 2.15 -26.99
CA ILE A 162 1.30 1.63 -26.75
C ILE A 162 1.50 0.17 -27.17
N ALA A 163 0.55 -0.42 -27.91
CA ALA A 163 0.60 -1.84 -28.31
C ALA A 163 1.85 -2.26 -29.11
N ASN A 164 2.57 -1.31 -29.71
CA ASN A 164 3.84 -1.55 -30.42
C ASN A 164 5.10 -1.33 -29.55
N VAL A 165 4.96 -0.93 -28.28
CA VAL A 165 6.09 -0.75 -27.36
C VAL A 165 6.56 -2.12 -26.86
N PRO A 166 7.85 -2.47 -26.98
CA PRO A 166 8.38 -3.71 -26.42
C PRO A 166 8.17 -3.76 -24.90
N GLY A 167 7.47 -4.79 -24.43
CA GLY A 167 7.13 -5.01 -23.02
C GLY A 167 5.69 -4.63 -22.62
N ALA A 168 4.97 -3.85 -23.43
CA ALA A 168 3.55 -3.57 -23.20
C ALA A 168 2.65 -4.82 -23.43
N GLY A 169 1.41 -4.77 -22.95
CA GLY A 169 0.42 -5.84 -23.11
C GLY A 169 -0.10 -6.43 -21.81
N ASP A 170 -0.68 -7.63 -21.90
CA ASP A 170 -1.32 -8.36 -20.79
C ASP A 170 -0.35 -8.57 -19.61
N PRO A 171 -0.72 -8.18 -18.36
CA PRO A 171 0.08 -8.45 -17.16
C PRO A 171 0.09 -9.93 -16.73
N GLN A 172 -0.66 -10.82 -17.37
CA GLN A 172 -0.61 -12.28 -17.15
C GLN A 172 -0.77 -12.66 -15.67
N PHE A 173 -1.81 -12.12 -15.03
CA PHE A 173 -2.07 -12.25 -13.59
C PHE A 173 -2.17 -13.70 -13.07
N THR A 174 -2.54 -14.66 -13.92
CA THR A 174 -2.75 -16.06 -13.55
C THR A 174 -1.65 -17.01 -14.09
N THR A 175 -0.54 -16.46 -14.57
CA THR A 175 0.59 -17.22 -15.14
C THR A 175 1.76 -17.27 -14.15
N PRO A 176 2.31 -18.48 -13.86
CA PRO A 176 3.51 -18.65 -13.04
C PRO A 176 4.77 -18.03 -13.67
N GLY A 177 5.76 -17.69 -12.83
CA GLY A 177 7.08 -17.26 -13.32
C GLY A 177 7.10 -15.92 -14.06
N ILE A 178 6.09 -15.07 -13.86
CA ILE A 178 6.01 -13.73 -14.48
C ILE A 178 6.65 -12.67 -13.57
N PRO A 179 7.67 -11.93 -14.05
CA PRO A 179 8.18 -10.70 -13.44
C PRO A 179 7.08 -9.71 -13.03
N ARG A 180 7.14 -9.12 -11.82
CA ARG A 180 6.11 -8.18 -11.32
C ARG A 180 6.59 -6.73 -11.10
N ALA A 181 7.87 -6.46 -11.34
CA ALA A 181 8.41 -5.10 -11.37
C ALA A 181 8.61 -4.58 -12.79
N ASP A 182 7.91 -3.51 -13.18
CA ASP A 182 8.11 -2.84 -14.47
C ASP A 182 8.90 -1.53 -14.31
N VAL A 183 9.76 -1.23 -15.30
CA VAL A 183 10.39 0.08 -15.48
C VAL A 183 10.10 0.59 -16.87
N TRP A 184 9.44 1.75 -16.93
CA TRP A 184 9.07 2.44 -18.16
C TRP A 184 10.19 3.37 -18.57
N VAL A 185 10.67 3.24 -19.81
CA VAL A 185 11.80 4.02 -20.32
C VAL A 185 11.31 4.99 -21.39
N PHE A 186 11.52 6.30 -21.18
CA PHE A 186 11.16 7.35 -22.15
C PHE A 186 12.39 8.09 -22.67
N ASP A 187 12.28 8.65 -23.88
CA ASP A 187 13.20 9.67 -24.41
C ASP A 187 12.69 11.06 -24.02
N PRO A 188 13.34 11.80 -23.10
CA PRO A 188 12.94 13.15 -22.71
C PRO A 188 12.99 14.17 -23.84
N ALA A 189 13.74 13.91 -24.92
CA ALA A 189 13.78 14.76 -26.10
C ALA A 189 12.67 14.42 -27.12
N ASN A 190 12.04 13.25 -27.01
CA ASN A 190 10.97 12.81 -27.91
C ASN A 190 9.94 11.91 -27.20
N LEU A 191 9.00 12.54 -26.51
CA LEU A 191 7.95 11.86 -25.76
C LEU A 191 6.81 11.30 -26.63
N GLY A 192 6.88 11.45 -27.96
CA GLY A 192 5.84 11.00 -28.90
C GLY A 192 4.49 11.71 -28.76
N THR A 193 3.56 11.32 -29.64
CA THR A 193 2.24 11.95 -29.81
C THR A 193 1.07 11.13 -29.25
N THR A 194 1.32 9.95 -28.69
CA THR A 194 0.32 9.11 -28.01
C THR A 194 -0.19 9.78 -26.73
N ILE A 195 -1.35 9.35 -26.24
CA ILE A 195 -2.07 10.03 -25.16
C ILE A 195 -1.22 10.21 -23.89
N GLY A 196 -0.58 9.14 -23.42
CA GLY A 196 0.35 9.15 -22.28
C GLY A 196 1.83 9.33 -22.63
N GLY A 197 2.14 9.70 -23.87
CA GLY A 197 3.50 9.63 -24.40
C GLY A 197 3.91 8.22 -24.82
N THR A 198 4.98 8.10 -25.58
CA THR A 198 5.44 6.85 -26.20
C THR A 198 6.74 6.39 -25.54
N PRO A 199 6.71 5.42 -24.61
CA PRO A 199 7.94 4.84 -24.06
C PRO A 199 8.74 4.09 -25.13
N LEU A 200 10.06 4.11 -25.01
CA LEU A 200 11.00 3.34 -25.83
C LEU A 200 10.87 1.83 -25.57
N LYS A 201 10.64 1.47 -24.30
CA LYS A 201 10.56 0.09 -23.80
C LYS A 201 9.91 0.08 -22.40
N ILE A 202 9.22 -0.99 -22.08
CA ILE A 202 8.91 -1.39 -20.70
C ILE A 202 9.79 -2.59 -20.36
N MET A 203 10.57 -2.50 -19.30
CA MET A 203 11.47 -3.56 -18.84
C MET A 203 10.88 -4.22 -17.59
N SER A 204 10.81 -5.55 -17.55
CA SER A 204 10.24 -6.29 -16.42
C SER A 204 11.31 -7.10 -15.68
N PHE A 205 11.33 -7.04 -14.35
CA PHE A 205 12.33 -7.66 -13.48
C PHE A 205 11.71 -8.68 -12.52
N PHE A 206 12.46 -9.76 -12.24
CA PHE A 206 11.96 -10.92 -11.49
C PHE A 206 11.93 -10.68 -9.97
N THR A 207 11.00 -9.82 -9.56
CA THR A 207 10.70 -9.43 -8.18
C THR A 207 9.25 -8.96 -8.13
N ASP A 208 8.69 -8.79 -6.93
CA ASP A 208 7.48 -8.00 -6.71
C ASP A 208 7.70 -6.50 -7.03
N THR A 209 6.61 -5.72 -7.07
CA THR A 209 6.53 -4.30 -7.49
C THR A 209 7.78 -3.47 -7.10
N PRO A 210 8.37 -2.68 -8.01
CA PRO A 210 9.62 -1.99 -7.76
C PRO A 210 9.37 -0.72 -6.95
N ARG A 211 10.36 -0.26 -6.18
CA ARG A 211 10.27 1.00 -5.44
C ARG A 211 11.26 2.03 -5.96
N ALA A 212 12.53 1.80 -5.70
CA ALA A 212 13.59 2.78 -5.91
C ALA A 212 14.49 2.43 -7.08
N LEU A 213 15.07 3.47 -7.67
CA LEU A 213 16.13 3.42 -8.66
C LEU A 213 17.43 3.96 -8.07
N ALA A 214 18.55 3.75 -8.75
CA ALA A 214 19.77 4.51 -8.53
C ALA A 214 20.58 4.55 -9.83
N VAL A 215 21.58 5.42 -9.92
CA VAL A 215 22.45 5.51 -11.10
C VAL A 215 23.91 5.32 -10.72
N SER A 216 24.72 4.72 -11.61
CA SER A 216 26.17 4.74 -11.44
C SER A 216 26.73 6.17 -11.56
N PRO A 217 27.94 6.46 -11.03
CA PRO A 217 28.53 7.80 -11.13
C PRO A 217 28.75 8.27 -12.57
N ASP A 218 29.05 7.34 -13.49
CA ASP A 218 29.17 7.60 -14.93
C ASP A 218 27.82 7.65 -15.68
N ARG A 219 26.70 7.42 -14.97
CA ARG A 219 25.32 7.34 -15.46
C ARG A 219 25.06 6.32 -16.55
N ASN A 220 25.97 5.36 -16.79
CA ASN A 220 25.74 4.30 -17.79
C ASN A 220 24.92 3.13 -17.25
N MET A 221 24.79 3.00 -15.92
CA MET A 221 24.00 1.98 -15.26
C MET A 221 22.83 2.58 -14.48
N VAL A 222 21.68 1.90 -14.53
CA VAL A 222 20.55 2.09 -13.62
C VAL A 222 20.43 0.86 -12.74
N TYR A 223 20.28 1.07 -11.44
CA TYR A 223 19.91 0.04 -10.48
C TYR A 223 18.41 0.12 -10.20
N ILE A 224 17.75 -1.03 -10.01
CA ILE A 224 16.31 -1.15 -9.75
C ILE A 224 16.13 -2.02 -8.51
N ALA A 225 15.38 -1.56 -7.51
CA ALA A 225 15.00 -2.35 -6.34
C ALA A 225 13.52 -2.78 -6.42
N GLY A 226 13.24 -4.05 -6.12
CA GLY A 226 11.92 -4.50 -5.66
C GLY A 226 11.50 -3.78 -4.37
N PHE A 227 10.22 -3.81 -4.02
CA PHE A 227 9.73 -3.20 -2.76
C PHE A 227 9.61 -4.23 -1.64
N LYS A 228 8.68 -5.17 -1.76
CA LYS A 228 8.33 -6.17 -0.75
C LYS A 228 8.70 -7.54 -1.32
N THR A 229 9.99 -7.84 -1.31
CA THR A 229 10.56 -8.95 -2.09
C THR A 229 10.48 -10.29 -1.35
N GLY A 230 10.29 -10.23 -0.03
CA GLY A 230 10.21 -11.40 0.83
C GLY A 230 11.59 -11.77 1.40
N ASN A 231 11.67 -12.91 2.07
CA ASN A 231 12.89 -13.36 2.77
C ASN A 231 13.04 -14.88 2.66
N GLN A 232 12.69 -15.42 1.49
CA GLN A 232 12.56 -16.85 1.21
C GLN A 232 11.73 -17.65 2.25
N THR A 233 10.57 -17.12 2.66
CA THR A 233 9.60 -17.85 3.51
C THR A 233 8.31 -18.18 2.78
N THR A 234 7.63 -19.26 3.20
CA THR A 234 6.30 -19.66 2.74
C THR A 234 5.54 -20.44 3.82
N THR A 235 4.24 -20.67 3.64
CA THR A 235 3.40 -21.51 4.52
C THR A 235 3.24 -22.91 3.94
N VAL A 236 3.59 -23.93 4.74
CA VAL A 236 3.12 -25.31 4.53
C VAL A 236 1.66 -25.40 4.99
N ALA A 237 0.75 -25.70 4.06
CA ALA A 237 -0.68 -25.86 4.35
C ALA A 237 -0.96 -26.96 5.39
N GLN A 238 -1.96 -26.77 6.26
CA GLN A 238 -2.26 -27.69 7.38
C GLN A 238 -2.43 -29.16 6.92
N GLY A 239 -3.05 -29.41 5.76
CA GLY A 239 -3.22 -30.76 5.21
C GLY A 239 -1.94 -31.48 4.80
N ARG A 240 -0.77 -30.85 4.95
CA ARG A 240 0.57 -31.43 4.77
C ARG A 240 1.30 -31.69 6.11
N VAL A 241 0.80 -31.14 7.21
CA VAL A 241 1.36 -31.33 8.56
C VAL A 241 0.78 -32.61 9.16
N CYS A 242 1.57 -33.38 9.91
CA CYS A 242 1.03 -34.56 10.59
C CYS A 242 0.05 -34.16 11.69
N THR A 243 -1.04 -34.89 11.85
CA THR A 243 -2.01 -34.64 12.93
C THR A 243 -1.34 -34.67 14.31
N GLY A 244 -1.55 -33.63 15.11
CA GLY A 244 -0.98 -33.43 16.44
C GLY A 244 0.34 -32.64 16.48
N PHE A 245 1.00 -32.68 17.65
CA PHE A 245 2.18 -31.87 17.99
C PHE A 245 3.48 -32.69 18.14
N GLN A 246 3.50 -33.92 17.63
CA GLN A 246 4.67 -34.80 17.73
C GLN A 246 5.75 -34.49 16.68
N ASN A 247 6.99 -34.41 17.12
CA ASN A 247 8.15 -34.41 16.23
C ASN A 247 8.50 -35.83 15.74
N LYS A 248 7.62 -36.43 14.95
CA LYS A 248 7.79 -37.74 14.31
C LYS A 248 7.14 -37.75 12.93
N PRO A 249 7.81 -38.27 11.87
CA PRO A 249 7.24 -38.33 10.54
C PRO A 249 5.98 -39.18 10.44
N CYS A 250 5.13 -38.84 9.47
CA CYS A 250 3.93 -39.60 9.10
C CYS A 250 3.81 -39.73 7.57
N THR A 251 3.05 -40.71 7.11
CA THR A 251 2.67 -40.85 5.70
C THR A 251 1.35 -40.13 5.45
N LEU A 252 1.34 -39.21 4.49
CA LEU A 252 0.17 -38.46 4.06
C LEU A 252 -0.71 -39.28 3.10
N PRO A 253 -1.97 -38.89 2.84
CA PRO A 253 -2.90 -39.64 1.97
C PRO A 253 -2.43 -39.83 0.51
N ASP A 254 -1.49 -39.00 0.04
CA ASP A 254 -0.86 -39.11 -1.29
C ASP A 254 0.37 -40.04 -1.31
N GLY A 255 0.69 -40.68 -0.18
CA GLY A 255 1.85 -41.55 -0.01
C GLY A 255 3.17 -40.82 0.27
N THR A 256 3.20 -39.49 0.29
CA THR A 256 4.40 -38.73 0.66
C THR A 256 4.63 -38.72 2.16
N VAL A 257 5.87 -38.48 2.59
CA VAL A 257 6.22 -38.37 4.01
C VAL A 257 6.26 -36.90 4.43
N SER A 258 5.52 -36.58 5.48
CA SER A 258 5.62 -35.31 6.22
C SER A 258 6.55 -35.52 7.43
N PRO A 259 7.46 -34.58 7.76
CA PRO A 259 8.47 -34.78 8.79
C PRO A 259 7.92 -34.72 10.23
N GLY A 260 6.71 -34.18 10.44
CA GLY A 260 6.02 -34.27 11.71
C GLY A 260 4.85 -33.31 11.87
N GLY A 261 4.35 -33.22 13.10
CA GLY A 261 3.23 -32.35 13.47
C GLY A 261 3.64 -30.90 13.73
N ASN A 262 2.71 -30.08 14.21
CA ASN A 262 3.02 -28.70 14.61
C ASN A 262 4.11 -28.69 15.71
N PRO A 263 5.09 -27.76 15.70
CA PRO A 263 6.21 -27.80 16.65
C PRO A 263 5.83 -27.64 18.13
N GLY A 264 4.66 -27.03 18.41
CA GLY A 264 4.16 -26.76 19.75
C GLY A 264 4.10 -25.26 20.10
N PRO A 265 3.73 -24.94 21.36
CA PRO A 265 3.19 -25.87 22.36
C PRO A 265 1.84 -26.47 21.96
N ALA A 266 1.49 -27.62 22.55
CA ALA A 266 0.25 -28.36 22.25
C ALA A 266 -1.00 -27.81 22.99
N THR A 267 -0.79 -26.93 23.96
CA THR A 267 -1.83 -26.21 24.72
C THR A 267 -1.45 -24.74 24.86
N ASP A 268 -2.38 -23.93 25.35
CA ASP A 268 -2.04 -22.65 25.99
C ASP A 268 -1.50 -22.83 27.43
N SER A 269 -1.22 -21.71 28.10
CA SER A 269 -0.68 -21.65 29.46
C SER A 269 -1.60 -22.18 30.56
N ILE A 270 -2.90 -22.33 30.29
CA ILE A 270 -3.89 -22.88 31.23
C ILE A 270 -4.28 -24.34 30.91
N GLY A 271 -3.80 -24.89 29.79
CA GLY A 271 -3.94 -26.30 29.41
C GLY A 271 -5.04 -26.58 28.39
N GLU A 272 -5.63 -25.56 27.76
CA GLU A 272 -6.60 -25.75 26.68
C GLU A 272 -5.88 -26.21 25.39
N PRO A 273 -6.41 -27.18 24.62
CA PRO A 273 -5.73 -27.71 23.44
C PRO A 273 -5.62 -26.70 22.29
N ALA A 274 -4.42 -26.55 21.72
CA ALA A 274 -4.18 -25.66 20.60
C ALA A 274 -4.72 -26.24 19.27
N PRO A 275 -5.25 -25.41 18.36
CA PRO A 275 -5.66 -25.84 17.03
C PRO A 275 -4.45 -26.26 16.20
N GLU A 276 -4.60 -27.33 15.44
CA GLU A 276 -3.63 -27.72 14.41
C GLU A 276 -3.74 -26.75 13.22
N ALA A 277 -2.60 -26.30 12.70
CA ALA A 277 -2.54 -25.26 11.68
C ALA A 277 -1.43 -25.54 10.66
N GLY A 278 -1.35 -24.70 9.62
CA GLY A 278 -0.14 -24.64 8.80
C GLY A 278 1.07 -24.18 9.62
N LEU A 279 2.25 -24.18 9.00
CA LEU A 279 3.46 -23.63 9.61
C LEU A 279 4.33 -22.92 8.58
N ILE A 280 5.16 -21.99 9.05
CA ILE A 280 6.09 -21.25 8.19
C ILE A 280 7.36 -22.09 8.01
N VAL A 281 7.84 -22.15 6.78
CA VAL A 281 9.17 -22.66 6.43
C VAL A 281 9.99 -21.57 5.78
N LYS A 282 11.30 -21.58 6.01
CA LYS A 282 12.29 -20.70 5.38
C LYS A 282 13.26 -21.55 4.56
N PHE A 283 13.65 -21.09 3.39
CA PHE A 283 14.68 -21.76 2.60
C PHE A 283 16.05 -21.52 3.24
N ASN A 284 16.81 -22.59 3.46
CA ASN A 284 18.16 -22.55 3.99
C ASN A 284 19.16 -22.69 2.84
N ASN A 285 19.75 -21.56 2.43
CA ASN A 285 20.72 -21.53 1.32
C ASN A 285 22.03 -22.30 1.60
N SER A 286 22.30 -22.73 2.84
CA SER A 286 23.55 -23.42 3.19
C SER A 286 23.54 -24.93 2.92
N ASP A 287 22.35 -25.55 2.93
CA ASP A 287 22.14 -26.97 2.64
C ASP A 287 21.12 -27.22 1.50
N GLY A 288 20.32 -26.20 1.13
CA GLY A 288 19.42 -26.23 -0.01
C GLY A 288 18.02 -26.75 0.29
N HIS A 289 17.60 -26.70 1.56
CA HIS A 289 16.31 -27.26 2.01
C HIS A 289 15.33 -26.20 2.52
N TRP A 290 14.02 -26.48 2.38
CA TRP A 290 12.97 -25.76 3.08
C TRP A 290 12.85 -26.28 4.51
N GLU A 291 13.11 -25.43 5.51
CA GLU A 291 13.14 -25.82 6.91
C GLU A 291 12.12 -25.07 7.76
N ASP A 292 11.55 -25.72 8.77
CA ASP A 292 10.85 -25.05 9.87
C ASP A 292 11.81 -24.68 11.03
N GLU A 293 11.27 -24.05 12.08
CA GLU A 293 12.03 -23.68 13.29
C GLU A 293 12.74 -24.85 13.99
N LEU A 294 12.29 -26.10 13.77
CA LEU A 294 12.89 -27.31 14.32
C LEU A 294 13.95 -27.93 13.40
N ARG A 295 14.31 -27.26 12.28
CA ARG A 295 15.24 -27.76 11.25
C ARG A 295 14.75 -29.08 10.61
N ARG A 296 13.44 -29.21 10.43
CA ARG A 296 12.84 -30.33 9.69
C ARG A 296 12.70 -29.95 8.23
N VAL A 297 13.07 -30.86 7.32
CA VAL A 297 13.02 -30.63 5.87
C VAL A 297 11.60 -30.85 5.32
N TRP A 298 11.09 -29.84 4.59
CA TRP A 298 9.73 -29.75 4.07
C TRP A 298 9.64 -29.69 2.53
N ASP A 299 10.73 -29.95 1.80
CA ASP A 299 10.80 -29.86 0.32
C ASP A 299 9.62 -30.55 -0.40
N SER A 300 9.17 -31.71 0.12
CA SER A 300 8.04 -32.47 -0.42
C SER A 300 6.69 -31.75 -0.34
N SER A 301 6.61 -30.61 0.37
CA SER A 301 5.42 -29.78 0.55
C SER A 301 5.54 -28.37 -0.03
N VAL A 302 6.67 -28.01 -0.63
CA VAL A 302 6.82 -26.78 -1.44
C VAL A 302 6.86 -27.16 -2.92
N ARG A 303 6.43 -26.26 -3.81
CA ARG A 303 6.28 -26.51 -5.26
C ARG A 303 6.90 -25.44 -6.14
N PHE A 304 7.76 -24.62 -5.57
CA PHE A 304 8.43 -23.51 -6.23
C PHE A 304 9.75 -23.20 -5.56
N THR A 305 10.53 -22.34 -6.21
CA THR A 305 11.74 -21.71 -5.67
C THR A 305 11.50 -20.21 -5.48
N LEU A 306 12.15 -19.62 -4.47
CA LEU A 306 12.20 -18.17 -4.28
C LEU A 306 13.66 -17.71 -4.47
N PRO A 307 14.00 -17.16 -5.65
CA PRO A 307 15.36 -16.67 -5.93
C PRO A 307 15.81 -15.49 -5.07
N ASP A 308 14.85 -14.79 -4.44
CA ASP A 308 15.12 -13.64 -3.56
C ASP A 308 15.90 -12.52 -4.28
N THR A 309 15.73 -12.38 -5.60
CA THR A 309 16.43 -11.39 -6.43
C THR A 309 15.80 -10.01 -6.25
N ASP A 310 16.41 -9.19 -5.41
CA ASP A 310 15.81 -7.93 -4.95
C ASP A 310 16.26 -6.71 -5.75
N VAL A 311 17.52 -6.71 -6.22
CA VAL A 311 18.12 -5.55 -6.91
C VAL A 311 18.70 -5.97 -8.26
N PHE A 312 18.47 -5.15 -9.29
CA PHE A 312 18.87 -5.42 -10.67
C PHE A 312 19.75 -4.29 -11.19
N ALA A 313 20.75 -4.61 -12.02
CA ALA A 313 21.56 -3.61 -12.72
C ALA A 313 21.27 -3.64 -14.23
N VAL A 314 21.11 -2.48 -14.85
CA VAL A 314 20.75 -2.30 -16.26
C VAL A 314 21.68 -1.33 -16.95
N ASP A 315 22.19 -1.71 -18.12
CA ASP A 315 22.86 -0.78 -19.04
C ASP A 315 21.83 0.21 -19.60
N ALA A 316 21.94 1.48 -19.21
CA ALA A 316 21.01 2.54 -19.55
C ALA A 316 21.01 2.88 -21.05
N ASN A 317 22.11 2.57 -21.76
CA ASN A 317 22.27 2.83 -23.19
C ASN A 317 21.70 1.68 -24.04
N ARG A 318 21.86 0.43 -23.59
CA ARG A 318 21.38 -0.78 -24.28
C ARG A 318 19.98 -1.24 -23.86
N LEU A 319 19.49 -0.80 -22.70
CA LEU A 319 18.24 -1.26 -22.07
C LEU A 319 18.22 -2.77 -21.84
N THR A 320 19.33 -3.28 -21.31
CA THR A 320 19.57 -4.70 -20.99
C THR A 320 19.99 -4.86 -19.54
N GLN A 321 19.36 -5.78 -18.82
CA GLN A 321 19.84 -6.23 -17.52
C GLN A 321 21.24 -6.86 -17.66
N THR A 322 22.13 -6.54 -16.72
CA THR A 322 23.52 -7.02 -16.68
C THR A 322 23.84 -7.82 -15.42
N ALA A 323 23.12 -7.58 -14.32
CA ALA A 323 23.24 -8.32 -13.07
C ALA A 323 21.91 -8.33 -12.31
N ALA A 324 21.78 -9.28 -11.38
CA ALA A 324 20.80 -9.29 -10.31
C ALA A 324 21.52 -9.66 -8.99
N TYR A 325 21.02 -9.14 -7.88
CA TYR A 325 21.55 -9.30 -6.54
C TYR A 325 20.43 -9.81 -5.64
N ALA A 326 20.70 -10.90 -4.93
CA ALA A 326 19.74 -11.56 -4.05
C ALA A 326 20.09 -11.36 -2.57
N HIS A 327 19.11 -11.59 -1.69
CA HIS A 327 19.27 -11.53 -0.22
C HIS A 327 19.68 -10.14 0.30
N VAL A 328 19.13 -9.10 -0.31
CA VAL A 328 19.37 -7.70 0.02
C VAL A 328 18.53 -7.26 1.23
N GLY A 329 17.30 -7.76 1.37
CA GLY A 329 16.41 -7.51 2.51
C GLY A 329 14.94 -7.88 2.19
N THR A 330 14.04 -7.83 3.17
CA THR A 330 12.62 -8.17 2.99
C THR A 330 11.79 -7.04 2.39
N THR A 331 12.01 -5.81 2.88
CA THR A 331 11.35 -4.59 2.38
C THR A 331 12.41 -3.55 2.08
N LEU A 332 12.62 -3.25 0.80
CA LEU A 332 13.62 -2.30 0.33
C LEU A 332 12.96 -0.94 0.11
N PHE A 333 13.44 0.09 0.81
CA PHE A 333 12.86 1.43 0.75
C PHE A 333 13.51 2.30 -0.32
N ASN A 334 14.84 2.33 -0.38
CA ASN A 334 15.58 3.27 -1.22
C ASN A 334 17.00 2.81 -1.56
N MET A 335 17.61 3.46 -2.54
CA MET A 335 18.99 3.23 -2.97
C MET A 335 19.74 4.55 -3.21
N ALA A 336 21.03 4.55 -2.89
CA ALA A 336 21.97 5.61 -3.20
C ALA A 336 23.32 5.02 -3.61
N THR A 337 23.96 5.59 -4.63
CA THR A 337 25.29 5.17 -5.09
C THR A 337 26.35 6.13 -4.54
N ASN A 338 27.45 5.58 -4.01
CA ASN A 338 28.63 6.37 -3.66
C ASN A 338 29.22 7.01 -4.93
N PRO A 339 29.34 8.35 -5.01
CA PRO A 339 29.77 9.02 -6.23
C PRO A 339 31.25 8.79 -6.58
N VAL A 340 32.06 8.33 -5.62
CA VAL A 340 33.51 8.12 -5.81
C VAL A 340 33.83 6.64 -6.03
N SER A 341 33.33 5.72 -5.20
CA SER A 341 33.63 4.29 -5.32
C SER A 341 32.71 3.54 -6.28
N GLY A 342 31.50 4.07 -6.52
CA GLY A 342 30.43 3.34 -7.21
C GLY A 342 29.75 2.25 -6.36
N THR A 343 30.10 2.11 -5.07
CA THR A 343 29.37 1.23 -4.12
C THR A 343 27.89 1.62 -4.09
N LEU A 344 27.00 0.65 -4.14
CA LEU A 344 25.56 0.86 -4.01
C LEU A 344 25.12 0.57 -2.57
N TYR A 345 24.38 1.49 -1.95
CA TYR A 345 23.75 1.32 -0.65
C TYR A 345 22.24 1.14 -0.84
N VAL A 346 21.65 0.16 -0.17
CA VAL A 346 20.21 -0.16 -0.25
C VAL A 346 19.60 -0.15 1.15
N SER A 347 18.74 0.82 1.45
CA SER A 347 18.07 0.89 2.76
C SER A 347 16.88 -0.06 2.79
N ASN A 348 16.79 -0.88 3.84
CA ASN A 348 15.80 -1.94 3.92
C ASN A 348 15.45 -2.32 5.37
N THR A 349 14.44 -3.17 5.51
CA THR A 349 14.24 -4.01 6.69
C THR A 349 14.28 -5.49 6.33
N ASP A 350 14.69 -6.34 7.28
CA ASP A 350 14.66 -7.80 7.14
C ASP A 350 13.83 -8.45 8.25
N ALA A 351 12.83 -9.24 7.88
CA ALA A 351 11.80 -9.75 8.77
C ALA A 351 12.14 -11.13 9.38
N PHE A 352 11.72 -11.32 10.62
CA PHE A 352 11.92 -12.55 11.41
C PHE A 352 10.62 -13.36 11.54
N ASN A 353 9.81 -13.41 10.48
CA ASN A 353 8.50 -14.08 10.48
C ASN A 353 8.57 -15.61 10.62
N ASN A 354 9.75 -16.22 10.49
CA ASN A 354 10.00 -17.62 10.85
C ASN A 354 10.18 -17.84 12.37
N VAL A 355 10.18 -16.77 13.18
CA VAL A 355 10.24 -16.82 14.65
C VAL A 355 8.83 -16.63 15.19
N ARG A 356 8.50 -17.45 16.19
CA ARG A 356 7.25 -17.42 16.94
C ARG A 356 7.59 -17.07 18.40
N PHE A 357 6.67 -16.70 19.29
CA PHE A 357 5.30 -16.20 19.10
C PHE A 357 5.27 -14.67 19.27
N GLU A 358 4.10 -14.04 19.32
CA GLU A 358 3.99 -12.73 20.00
C GLU A 358 3.86 -12.93 21.52
N GLY A 359 4.07 -11.88 22.31
CA GLY A 359 3.93 -11.91 23.77
C GLY A 359 5.24 -12.13 24.51
N PRO A 360 5.18 -12.44 25.82
CA PRO A 360 6.37 -12.52 26.68
C PRO A 360 7.17 -13.82 26.49
N GLY A 361 6.61 -14.84 25.82
CA GLY A 361 7.30 -16.08 25.48
C GLY A 361 7.60 -16.98 26.69
N VAL A 362 6.83 -16.88 27.78
CA VAL A 362 7.12 -17.60 29.03
C VAL A 362 6.74 -19.08 28.92
N PHE A 363 5.55 -19.37 28.39
CA PHE A 363 5.08 -20.71 28.10
C PHE A 363 5.54 -21.19 26.72
N GLY A 364 5.65 -20.28 25.75
CA GLY A 364 6.17 -20.59 24.40
C GLY A 364 7.68 -20.83 24.35
N GLY A 365 8.44 -20.34 25.34
CA GLY A 365 9.90 -20.44 25.43
C GLY A 365 10.69 -19.50 24.48
N HIS A 366 10.00 -18.78 23.59
CA HIS A 366 10.57 -17.85 22.62
C HIS A 366 9.51 -16.84 22.15
N THR A 367 9.95 -15.70 21.61
CA THR A 367 9.10 -14.62 21.12
C THR A 367 9.81 -13.76 20.06
N VAL A 368 9.03 -13.14 19.18
CA VAL A 368 9.48 -12.13 18.19
C VAL A 368 9.25 -10.69 18.71
N GLN A 369 8.79 -10.52 19.96
CA GLN A 369 8.50 -9.22 20.57
C GLN A 369 9.69 -8.24 20.47
N GLY A 370 9.46 -7.11 19.80
CA GLY A 370 10.48 -6.08 19.56
C GLY A 370 11.54 -6.45 18.50
N HIS A 371 11.51 -7.66 17.93
CA HIS A 371 12.46 -8.15 16.91
C HIS A 371 11.77 -8.51 15.59
N LEU A 372 10.69 -7.79 15.25
CA LEU A 372 9.87 -8.07 14.07
C LEU A 372 10.68 -8.00 12.77
N ALA A 373 11.30 -6.85 12.53
CA ALA A 373 12.12 -6.62 11.35
C ALA A 373 13.26 -5.65 11.69
N GLU A 374 14.48 -6.03 11.32
CA GLU A 374 15.69 -5.26 11.60
C GLU A 374 15.89 -4.16 10.57
N SER A 375 16.17 -2.93 11.01
CA SER A 375 16.52 -1.82 10.12
C SER A 375 17.96 -1.94 9.64
N ARG A 376 18.16 -1.92 8.32
CA ARG A 376 19.42 -2.26 7.67
C ARG A 376 19.78 -1.31 6.53
N ILE A 377 21.07 -1.29 6.20
CA ILE A 377 21.57 -0.86 4.90
C ILE A 377 22.38 -2.00 4.32
N THR A 378 22.04 -2.45 3.12
CA THR A 378 22.80 -3.48 2.42
C THR A 378 23.76 -2.83 1.43
N VAL A 379 25.03 -3.21 1.54
CA VAL A 379 26.14 -2.71 0.73
C VAL A 379 26.34 -3.67 -0.45
N ILE A 380 26.26 -3.15 -1.67
CA ILE A 380 26.50 -3.91 -2.91
C ILE A 380 27.76 -3.34 -3.58
N ALA A 381 28.80 -4.16 -3.69
CA ALA A 381 30.10 -3.79 -4.27
C ALA A 381 30.57 -4.90 -5.23
N GLY A 382 30.54 -4.61 -6.53
CA GLY A 382 30.70 -5.67 -7.54
C GLY A 382 29.59 -6.70 -7.41
N SER A 383 29.94 -7.98 -7.24
CA SER A 383 28.99 -9.07 -6.97
C SER A 383 28.76 -9.35 -5.47
N ASN A 384 29.41 -8.61 -4.57
CA ASN A 384 29.28 -8.84 -3.13
C ASN A 384 28.05 -8.10 -2.58
N VAL A 385 27.13 -8.84 -1.95
CA VAL A 385 25.93 -8.31 -1.26
C VAL A 385 26.15 -8.49 0.24
N ALA A 386 26.15 -7.39 0.99
CA ALA A 386 26.60 -7.38 2.38
C ALA A 386 25.67 -6.53 3.28
N PRO A 387 24.67 -7.15 3.92
CA PRO A 387 23.77 -6.47 4.86
C PRO A 387 24.50 -5.89 6.08
N ARG A 388 24.05 -4.73 6.57
CA ARG A 388 24.55 -4.05 7.77
C ARG A 388 23.39 -3.72 8.69
N ARG A 389 23.41 -4.26 9.91
CA ARG A 389 22.39 -3.99 10.95
C ARG A 389 22.64 -2.62 11.57
N LEU A 390 21.71 -1.69 11.43
CA LEU A 390 21.87 -0.33 11.96
C LEU A 390 21.86 -0.29 13.49
N ASN A 391 21.10 -1.21 14.11
CA ASN A 391 20.83 -1.23 15.54
C ASN A 391 21.48 -2.42 16.26
N LYS A 392 22.71 -2.77 15.87
CA LYS A 392 23.47 -3.92 16.42
C LYS A 392 23.86 -3.80 17.91
N HIS A 393 23.54 -2.69 18.57
CA HIS A 393 23.62 -2.52 20.02
C HIS A 393 22.47 -3.19 20.78
N ILE A 394 21.34 -3.52 20.12
CA ILE A 394 20.18 -4.13 20.77
C ILE A 394 20.47 -5.62 21.05
N ASP A 395 20.39 -6.01 22.33
CA ASP A 395 20.30 -7.40 22.77
C ASP A 395 18.83 -7.86 22.78
N TYR A 396 18.39 -8.48 21.68
CA TYR A 396 17.03 -9.01 21.52
C TYR A 396 16.72 -10.20 22.44
N SER A 397 17.69 -10.73 23.19
CA SER A 397 17.42 -11.67 24.28
C SER A 397 16.87 -10.99 25.55
N LYS A 398 16.73 -9.66 25.54
CA LYS A 398 16.17 -8.85 26.62
C LYS A 398 14.93 -8.11 26.11
N LEU A 399 13.78 -8.48 26.65
CA LEU A 399 12.53 -7.77 26.38
C LEU A 399 12.53 -6.42 27.12
N ALA A 400 11.87 -5.40 26.56
CA ALA A 400 11.85 -4.09 27.22
C ALA A 400 11.16 -4.18 28.60
N GLY A 401 11.73 -3.52 29.60
CA GLY A 401 11.28 -3.61 31.00
C GLY A 401 11.69 -4.90 31.72
N SER A 402 12.31 -5.88 31.05
CA SER A 402 12.91 -7.04 31.69
C SER A 402 14.29 -6.73 32.31
N ALA A 403 14.74 -7.58 33.24
CA ALA A 403 16.03 -7.40 33.91
C ALA A 403 17.21 -7.51 32.93
N GLY A 404 18.04 -6.47 32.88
CA GLY A 404 19.19 -6.39 31.99
C GLY A 404 18.91 -5.80 30.61
N PHE A 405 17.67 -5.40 30.31
CA PHE A 405 17.38 -4.56 29.15
C PHE A 405 18.06 -3.19 29.28
N ASP A 406 18.63 -2.68 28.18
CA ASP A 406 19.20 -1.34 28.11
C ASP A 406 18.11 -0.29 27.83
N PRO A 407 17.74 0.56 28.80
CA PRO A 407 16.73 1.59 28.59
C PRO A 407 17.19 2.71 27.63
N THR A 408 18.49 2.81 27.33
CA THR A 408 19.03 3.83 26.41
C THR A 408 18.99 3.40 24.95
N ALA A 409 18.71 2.12 24.65
CA ALA A 409 18.74 1.55 23.30
C ALA A 409 18.00 2.42 22.26
N LYS A 410 16.78 2.92 22.57
CA LYS A 410 15.99 3.76 21.65
C LYS A 410 16.70 5.04 21.21
N THR A 411 17.58 5.59 22.06
CA THR A 411 18.31 6.83 21.75
C THR A 411 19.32 6.59 20.63
N HIS A 412 19.93 5.40 20.60
CA HIS A 412 20.91 4.96 19.61
C HIS A 412 20.27 4.32 18.36
N SER A 413 18.98 3.92 18.43
CA SER A 413 18.29 3.25 17.32
C SER A 413 17.82 4.18 16.19
N LEU A 414 17.80 3.64 14.97
CA LEU A 414 17.16 4.17 13.77
C LEU A 414 16.05 3.19 13.33
N SER A 415 14.86 3.71 12.99
CA SER A 415 13.72 2.89 12.53
C SER A 415 13.23 3.37 11.16
N MET A 416 12.93 2.41 10.28
CA MET A 416 12.44 2.62 8.90
C MET A 416 13.34 3.58 8.09
N PRO A 417 14.49 3.11 7.58
CA PRO A 417 15.40 3.94 6.78
C PRO A 417 14.86 4.11 5.34
N VAL A 418 14.19 5.24 5.06
CA VAL A 418 13.37 5.44 3.83
C VAL A 418 14.04 6.25 2.71
N ASP A 419 15.11 6.97 2.98
CA ASP A 419 15.88 7.72 1.95
C ASP A 419 17.33 7.91 2.37
N MET A 420 18.22 8.18 1.41
CA MET A 420 19.66 8.25 1.61
C MET A 420 20.34 9.26 0.70
N ALA A 421 21.34 9.99 1.22
CA ALA A 421 22.19 10.90 0.47
C ALA A 421 23.67 10.69 0.82
N VAL A 422 24.54 10.64 -0.18
CA VAL A 422 26.00 10.51 -0.01
C VAL A 422 26.67 11.84 -0.35
N THR A 423 27.70 12.24 0.41
CA THR A 423 28.55 13.38 0.06
C THR A 423 29.32 13.16 -1.25
N SER A 424 29.64 14.25 -1.94
CA SER A 424 30.38 14.27 -3.21
C SER A 424 31.78 13.64 -3.14
N ASP A 425 32.40 13.65 -1.96
CA ASP A 425 33.67 12.98 -1.67
C ASP A 425 33.51 11.47 -1.34
N GLY A 426 32.27 10.98 -1.26
CA GLY A 426 31.94 9.59 -0.97
C GLY A 426 32.23 9.15 0.47
N GLN A 427 32.51 10.05 1.41
CA GLN A 427 32.93 9.70 2.77
C GLN A 427 31.78 9.62 3.80
N THR A 428 30.68 10.36 3.60
CA THR A 428 29.56 10.38 4.56
C THR A 428 28.25 9.97 3.88
N LEU A 429 27.50 9.09 4.55
CA LEU A 429 26.14 8.71 4.19
C LEU A 429 25.15 9.27 5.23
N TYR A 430 24.18 10.04 4.75
CA TYR A 430 23.01 10.50 5.51
C TYR A 430 21.82 9.58 5.23
N VAL A 431 21.04 9.26 6.26
CA VAL A 431 19.94 8.27 6.20
C VAL A 431 18.68 8.82 6.86
N ALA A 432 17.60 9.00 6.10
CA ALA A 432 16.29 9.39 6.63
C ALA A 432 15.65 8.22 7.37
N ALA A 433 15.56 8.29 8.70
CA ALA A 433 15.00 7.23 9.54
C ALA A 433 13.61 7.64 10.05
N PHE A 434 12.60 7.30 9.26
CA PHE A 434 11.22 7.77 9.35
C PHE A 434 10.61 7.55 10.73
N GLY A 435 10.67 6.32 11.23
CA GLY A 435 10.04 5.94 12.48
C GLY A 435 10.76 6.48 13.72
N SER A 436 12.05 6.73 13.63
CA SER A 436 12.85 7.31 14.72
C SER A 436 12.93 8.84 14.70
N SER A 437 12.41 9.51 13.66
CA SER A 437 12.46 10.97 13.48
C SER A 437 13.88 11.56 13.52
N LYS A 438 14.84 10.87 12.91
CA LYS A 438 16.27 11.23 12.87
C LYS A 438 16.81 11.18 11.45
N VAL A 439 17.91 11.90 11.20
CA VAL A 439 18.86 11.59 10.13
C VAL A 439 20.05 10.84 10.76
N GLY A 440 20.25 9.59 10.36
CA GLY A 440 21.45 8.83 10.67
C GLY A 440 22.66 9.34 9.87
N VAL A 441 23.85 9.31 10.45
CA VAL A 441 25.09 9.82 9.84
C VAL A 441 26.18 8.77 9.98
N PHE A 442 26.72 8.30 8.86
CA PHE A 442 27.69 7.19 8.82
C PHE A 442 28.92 7.54 7.99
N ASP A 443 30.11 7.20 8.49
CA ASP A 443 31.30 7.07 7.65
C ASP A 443 31.13 5.86 6.73
N THR A 444 31.27 6.07 5.43
CA THR A 444 31.00 5.05 4.40
C THR A 444 31.95 3.86 4.48
N LYS A 445 33.22 4.07 4.86
CA LYS A 445 34.20 2.98 4.99
C LYS A 445 33.88 2.11 6.21
N ALA A 446 33.48 2.73 7.32
CA ALA A 446 33.05 2.02 8.52
C ALA A 446 31.73 1.26 8.32
N LEU A 447 30.82 1.78 7.48
CA LEU A 447 29.61 1.07 7.07
C LEU A 447 29.93 -0.11 6.13
N GLU A 448 30.74 0.11 5.09
CA GLU A 448 31.17 -0.93 4.15
C GLU A 448 31.91 -2.07 4.85
N ALA A 449 32.76 -1.77 5.83
CA ALA A 449 33.49 -2.75 6.65
C ALA A 449 32.68 -3.34 7.83
N ASP A 450 31.47 -2.85 8.09
CA ASP A 450 30.63 -3.15 9.28
C ASP A 450 31.27 -2.83 10.65
N THR A 451 32.25 -1.92 10.69
CA THR A 451 33.02 -1.58 11.89
C THR A 451 32.46 -0.42 12.72
N PHE A 452 31.39 0.24 12.27
CA PHE A 452 30.74 1.30 13.06
C PHE A 452 30.11 0.72 14.34
N ASP A 453 30.10 1.49 15.43
CA ASP A 453 29.33 1.21 16.64
C ASP A 453 28.10 2.14 16.68
N PRO A 454 26.85 1.63 16.72
CA PRO A 454 25.66 2.47 16.76
C PRO A 454 25.61 3.40 17.98
N VAL A 455 26.13 2.98 19.14
CA VAL A 455 26.13 3.80 20.36
C VAL A 455 27.01 5.03 20.14
N ALA A 456 28.26 4.84 19.72
CA ALA A 456 29.16 5.94 19.37
C ALA A 456 28.66 6.78 18.17
N ALA A 457 28.16 6.13 17.10
CA ALA A 457 27.69 6.80 15.89
C ALA A 457 26.49 7.71 16.16
N SER A 458 25.60 7.31 17.07
CA SER A 458 24.39 8.07 17.41
C SER A 458 24.64 9.47 17.97
N ALA A 459 25.84 9.75 18.49
CA ALA A 459 26.24 11.10 18.90
C ALA A 459 26.25 12.10 17.72
N ASN A 460 26.31 11.59 16.48
CA ASN A 460 26.22 12.39 15.25
C ASN A 460 24.83 12.36 14.59
N TYR A 461 23.88 11.57 15.09
CA TYR A 461 22.54 11.52 14.51
C TYR A 461 21.79 12.83 14.76
N ILE A 462 21.17 13.36 13.72
CA ILE A 462 20.45 14.64 13.78
C ILE A 462 18.99 14.36 14.10
N SER A 463 18.53 14.75 15.29
CA SER A 463 17.11 14.75 15.62
C SER A 463 16.39 15.85 14.84
N VAL A 464 15.26 15.51 14.20
CA VAL A 464 14.50 16.44 13.36
C VAL A 464 13.11 16.67 13.94
N SER A 465 12.72 17.94 14.10
CA SER A 465 11.38 18.31 14.63
C SER A 465 10.26 17.96 13.63
N GLY A 466 9.04 17.77 14.13
CA GLY A 466 7.89 17.38 13.32
C GLY A 466 7.73 15.86 13.21
N GLY A 467 8.79 15.18 12.78
CA GLY A 467 8.88 13.71 12.73
C GLY A 467 8.41 13.09 11.41
N GLY A 468 8.63 11.78 11.27
CA GLY A 468 8.40 11.07 10.00
C GLY A 468 9.36 11.57 8.92
N VAL A 469 10.67 11.55 9.20
CA VAL A 469 11.73 12.01 8.29
C VAL A 469 11.72 11.15 7.02
N SER A 470 11.33 11.74 5.88
CA SER A 470 10.91 11.00 4.69
C SER A 470 11.74 11.22 3.44
N GLY A 471 12.63 12.22 3.43
CA GLY A 471 13.54 12.45 2.31
C GLY A 471 14.61 13.49 2.57
N LEU A 472 15.68 13.43 1.77
CA LEU A 472 16.91 14.21 1.94
C LEU A 472 17.32 14.90 0.64
N ALA A 473 17.85 16.12 0.74
CA ALA A 473 18.55 16.77 -0.35
C ALA A 473 19.77 17.57 0.16
N LEU A 474 20.96 17.18 -0.28
CA LEU A 474 22.24 17.68 0.23
C LEU A 474 22.74 18.90 -0.57
N ASP A 475 23.16 19.95 0.13
CA ASP A 475 23.73 21.19 -0.43
C ASP A 475 25.10 21.46 0.20
N GLU A 476 26.08 20.64 -0.21
CA GLU A 476 27.47 20.70 0.26
C GLU A 476 28.12 22.08 0.06
N PRO A 477 27.93 22.81 -1.06
CA PRO A 477 28.50 24.15 -1.24
C PRO A 477 28.07 25.16 -0.17
N ARG A 478 26.88 25.02 0.40
CA ARG A 478 26.38 25.85 1.51
C ARG A 478 26.57 25.22 2.89
N GLY A 479 26.98 23.94 2.95
CA GLY A 479 27.10 23.18 4.19
C GLY A 479 25.75 22.81 4.79
N LEU A 480 24.73 22.60 3.96
CA LEU A 480 23.34 22.38 4.38
C LEU A 480 22.79 21.02 3.93
N LEU A 481 21.78 20.54 4.65
CA LEU A 481 20.96 19.40 4.27
C LEU A 481 19.49 19.77 4.45
N TYR A 482 18.71 19.69 3.38
CA TYR A 482 17.25 19.85 3.42
C TYR A 482 16.61 18.49 3.71
N VAL A 483 15.59 18.48 4.56
CA VAL A 483 14.95 17.27 5.07
C VAL A 483 13.43 17.42 5.00
N MET A 484 12.74 16.44 4.42
CA MET A 484 11.28 16.38 4.44
C MET A 484 10.79 15.67 5.71
N THR A 485 9.76 16.21 6.37
CA THR A 485 9.06 15.56 7.48
C THR A 485 7.58 15.38 7.17
N ARG A 486 7.10 14.14 7.26
CA ARG A 486 5.74 13.76 6.82
C ARG A 486 4.66 13.93 7.88
N PHE A 487 5.01 13.94 9.17
CA PHE A 487 4.02 14.07 10.24
C PHE A 487 3.48 15.50 10.36
N ASP A 488 4.31 16.52 10.12
CA ASP A 488 3.91 17.93 10.13
C ASP A 488 3.97 18.62 8.76
N ASP A 489 4.26 17.85 7.71
CA ASP A 489 4.32 18.25 6.30
C ASP A 489 5.17 19.52 6.05
N ALA A 490 6.48 19.38 6.22
CA ALA A 490 7.41 20.51 6.21
C ALA A 490 8.79 20.18 5.64
N VAL A 491 9.44 21.21 5.09
CA VAL A 491 10.87 21.17 4.74
C VAL A 491 11.67 21.76 5.90
N LYS A 492 12.62 21.00 6.43
CA LYS A 492 13.59 21.45 7.45
C LYS A 492 14.93 21.72 6.80
N THR A 493 15.72 22.61 7.39
CA THR A 493 17.11 22.88 6.99
C THR A 493 18.02 22.54 8.16
N ILE A 494 19.01 21.67 7.90
CA ILE A 494 20.04 21.26 8.85
C ILE A 494 21.36 21.90 8.46
N ASP A 495 22.08 22.46 9.43
CA ASP A 495 23.48 22.88 9.28
C ASP A 495 24.41 21.68 9.52
N LEU A 496 25.21 21.31 8.52
CA LEU A 496 26.07 20.12 8.53
C LEU A 496 27.29 20.25 9.45
N LYS A 497 27.60 21.46 9.94
CA LYS A 497 28.75 21.68 10.83
C LYS A 497 28.38 21.50 12.30
N SER A 498 27.16 21.87 12.68
CA SER A 498 26.62 21.79 14.04
C SER A 498 25.69 20.61 14.26
N HIS A 499 25.28 19.93 13.18
CA HIS A 499 24.27 18.86 13.18
C HIS A 499 22.94 19.33 13.80
N GLN A 500 22.58 20.61 13.62
CA GLN A 500 21.35 21.20 14.17
C GLN A 500 20.38 21.62 13.07
N GLN A 501 19.08 21.49 13.36
CA GLN A 501 18.03 22.13 12.56
C GLN A 501 18.08 23.65 12.77
N VAL A 502 18.31 24.40 11.68
CA VAL A 502 18.44 25.86 11.69
C VAL A 502 17.23 26.59 11.10
N ALA A 503 16.43 25.93 10.26
CA ALA A 503 15.17 26.48 9.73
C ALA A 503 14.11 25.39 9.51
N ALA A 504 12.85 25.82 9.39
CA ALA A 504 11.72 24.99 9.02
C ALA A 504 10.70 25.82 8.23
N VAL A 505 10.19 25.26 7.13
CA VAL A 505 9.18 25.86 6.27
C VAL A 505 8.02 24.87 6.15
N PRO A 506 6.85 25.13 6.77
CA PRO A 506 5.69 24.27 6.63
C PRO A 506 5.10 24.38 5.21
N MET A 507 4.64 23.26 4.67
CA MET A 507 3.88 23.22 3.43
C MET A 507 2.37 23.27 3.75
N PRO A 508 1.51 23.66 2.81
CA PRO A 508 0.06 23.61 3.05
C PRO A 508 -0.45 22.18 3.09
N ASN A 509 -0.86 21.77 4.28
CA ASN A 509 -1.41 20.44 4.51
C ASN A 509 -2.95 20.48 4.58
N PRO A 510 -3.70 19.84 3.66
CA PRO A 510 -5.15 19.73 3.72
C PRO A 510 -5.67 18.65 4.68
N GLU A 511 -4.79 17.85 5.31
CA GLU A 511 -5.16 16.77 6.21
C GLU A 511 -5.90 17.30 7.46
N PRO A 512 -7.02 16.68 7.87
CA PRO A 512 -7.66 16.98 9.14
C PRO A 512 -6.77 16.60 10.34
N PRO A 513 -6.89 17.29 11.50
CA PRO A 513 -6.11 16.98 12.69
C PRO A 513 -6.23 15.53 13.21
N SER A 514 -7.32 14.83 12.88
CA SER A 514 -7.51 13.41 13.19
C SER A 514 -6.51 12.49 12.50
N ILE A 515 -5.98 12.90 11.35
CA ILE A 515 -4.95 12.20 10.59
C ILE A 515 -3.57 12.59 11.13
N VAL A 516 -3.26 13.90 11.13
CA VAL A 516 -1.97 14.46 11.59
C VAL A 516 -1.58 13.95 12.99
N ASN A 517 -2.51 14.00 13.95
CA ASN A 517 -2.25 13.58 15.33
C ASN A 517 -2.25 12.05 15.52
N GLY A 518 -2.90 11.30 14.64
CA GLY A 518 -3.01 9.84 14.73
C GLY A 518 -1.89 9.09 13.99
N ARG A 519 -1.35 9.66 12.91
CA ARG A 519 -0.28 9.08 12.09
C ARG A 519 0.93 8.59 12.91
N PRO A 520 1.45 9.33 13.92
CA PRO A 520 2.59 8.87 14.72
C PRO A 520 2.36 7.55 15.45
N MET A 521 1.13 7.13 15.74
CA MET A 521 0.83 5.85 16.39
C MET A 521 1.24 4.62 15.58
N LEU A 522 1.29 4.75 14.25
CA LEU A 522 1.70 3.69 13.33
C LEU A 522 3.24 3.59 13.22
N TYR A 523 3.94 4.71 13.41
CA TYR A 523 5.32 4.90 12.95
C TYR A 523 6.34 5.31 14.02
N ASP A 524 5.94 5.98 15.10
CA ASP A 524 6.88 6.60 16.05
C ASP A 524 7.52 5.55 16.98
N ALA A 525 8.70 5.09 16.58
CA ALA A 525 9.52 4.16 17.33
C ALA A 525 10.10 4.79 18.62
N THR A 526 10.21 6.12 18.71
CA THR A 526 10.75 6.77 19.91
C THR A 526 9.75 6.65 21.07
N ARG A 527 8.47 6.88 20.77
CA ARG A 527 7.37 6.85 21.74
C ARG A 527 6.84 5.44 21.99
N PHE A 528 6.62 4.64 20.94
CA PHE A 528 5.83 3.41 21.02
C PHE A 528 6.61 2.10 20.82
N SER A 529 7.91 2.14 20.52
CA SER A 529 8.76 0.94 20.46
C SER A 529 9.25 0.52 21.84
N GLY A 530 9.64 -0.74 22.02
CA GLY A 530 10.48 -1.16 23.15
C GLY A 530 11.92 -0.67 23.04
N ASN A 531 12.55 -0.94 21.88
CA ASN A 531 13.98 -0.75 21.62
C ASN A 531 14.30 0.37 20.60
N GLY A 532 13.27 1.02 20.06
CA GLY A 532 13.40 2.13 19.10
C GLY A 532 13.59 1.69 17.65
N GLU A 533 13.40 0.40 17.35
CA GLU A 533 13.43 -0.15 16.00
C GLU A 533 12.04 -0.61 15.55
N ALA A 534 11.42 -1.56 16.27
CA ALA A 534 10.14 -2.15 15.89
C ALA A 534 8.98 -1.14 16.04
N THR A 535 8.03 -1.17 15.09
CA THR A 535 6.80 -0.35 15.07
C THR A 535 5.64 -1.15 14.48
N CYS A 536 4.41 -0.63 14.55
CA CYS A 536 3.28 -1.20 13.82
C CYS A 536 3.54 -1.23 12.29
N ALA A 537 4.26 -0.22 11.77
CA ALA A 537 4.70 -0.13 10.39
C ALA A 537 5.89 -1.05 10.03
N SER A 538 6.39 -1.90 10.94
CA SER A 538 7.30 -2.99 10.60
C SER A 538 6.62 -4.08 9.77
N CYS A 539 5.30 -4.29 9.94
CA CYS A 539 4.47 -5.17 9.13
C CYS A 539 3.47 -4.39 8.26
N HIS A 540 2.92 -3.29 8.78
CA HIS A 540 1.95 -2.44 8.07
C HIS A 540 2.65 -1.31 7.29
N ILE A 541 3.47 -1.69 6.32
CA ILE A 541 4.28 -0.76 5.52
C ILE A 541 3.36 0.28 4.85
N PHE A 542 3.51 1.57 5.18
CA PHE A 542 2.69 2.67 4.64
C PHE A 542 1.16 2.47 4.77
N GLY A 543 0.72 2.04 5.95
CA GLY A 543 -0.69 1.79 6.27
C GLY A 543 -1.28 0.57 5.54
N ASP A 544 -0.45 -0.28 4.95
CA ASP A 544 -0.84 -1.42 4.12
C ASP A 544 -0.38 -2.76 4.75
N MET A 545 0.38 -3.58 4.01
CA MET A 545 0.84 -4.92 4.39
C MET A 545 2.27 -5.15 3.90
N ASP A 546 3.00 -6.08 4.51
CA ASP A 546 4.36 -6.51 4.14
C ASP A 546 4.40 -7.68 3.14
N ASP A 547 3.22 -8.18 2.76
CA ASP A 547 3.03 -9.28 1.80
C ASP A 547 3.60 -10.65 2.22
N ILE A 548 3.89 -10.82 3.51
CA ILE A 548 4.29 -12.11 4.14
C ILE A 548 3.30 -12.58 5.20
N ALA A 549 3.50 -13.80 5.73
CA ALA A 549 2.71 -14.35 6.84
C ALA A 549 3.55 -14.51 8.12
N TRP A 550 2.86 -14.42 9.26
CA TRP A 550 3.42 -14.49 10.60
C TRP A 550 2.57 -15.42 11.49
N ASP A 551 3.21 -16.26 12.32
CA ASP A 551 2.51 -16.99 13.39
C ASP A 551 2.58 -16.20 14.71
N LEU A 552 1.85 -15.09 14.73
CA LEU A 552 1.65 -14.24 15.92
C LEU A 552 0.54 -14.81 16.82
N GLY A 553 0.56 -16.12 17.07
CA GLY A 553 -0.13 -16.67 18.24
C GLY A 553 0.51 -16.14 19.53
N ASN A 554 -0.15 -16.32 20.68
CA ASN A 554 0.44 -16.03 21.98
C ASN A 554 0.05 -17.12 23.00
N PRO A 555 0.90 -18.14 23.23
CA PRO A 555 0.56 -19.25 24.12
C PRO A 555 0.48 -18.87 25.60
N ASP A 556 0.92 -17.68 26.00
CA ASP A 556 0.81 -17.20 27.39
C ASP A 556 -0.61 -16.73 27.73
N ASN A 557 -1.42 -16.37 26.72
CA ASN A 557 -2.82 -15.97 26.89
C ASN A 557 -3.74 -17.19 27.09
N ALA A 558 -4.97 -16.94 27.55
CA ALA A 558 -6.04 -17.93 27.62
C ALA A 558 -6.96 -17.91 26.37
N VAL A 559 -7.68 -19.01 26.14
CA VAL A 559 -8.82 -19.07 25.20
C VAL A 559 -9.86 -17.98 25.52
N THR A 560 -10.34 -17.30 24.46
CA THR A 560 -11.44 -16.31 24.53
C THR A 560 -12.63 -16.77 23.70
N THR A 561 -13.70 -15.98 23.61
CA THR A 561 -14.93 -16.34 22.89
C THR A 561 -15.30 -15.28 21.85
N SER A 562 -15.63 -15.71 20.64
CA SER A 562 -16.15 -14.86 19.57
C SER A 562 -17.58 -14.39 19.85
N PRO A 563 -17.86 -13.08 19.83
CA PRO A 563 -19.22 -12.52 19.79
C PRO A 563 -19.80 -12.49 18.36
N ILE A 564 -19.01 -12.84 17.34
CA ILE A 564 -19.36 -12.62 15.93
C ILE A 564 -20.33 -13.73 15.49
N PRO A 565 -21.44 -13.40 14.79
CA PRO A 565 -22.29 -14.42 14.20
C PRO A 565 -21.53 -15.28 13.19
N ILE A 566 -21.72 -16.60 13.31
CA ILE A 566 -21.08 -17.60 12.47
C ILE A 566 -22.10 -18.09 11.43
N ASN A 567 -21.83 -17.86 10.14
CA ASN A 567 -22.54 -18.51 9.05
C ASN A 567 -22.38 -20.04 9.19
N PHE A 568 -23.46 -20.79 8.94
CA PHE A 568 -23.56 -22.22 9.28
C PHE A 568 -23.46 -22.56 10.79
N GLY A 569 -23.57 -21.58 11.70
CA GLY A 569 -23.37 -21.77 13.14
C GLY A 569 -24.22 -22.88 13.78
N GLY A 570 -25.45 -23.10 13.33
CA GLY A 570 -26.29 -24.22 13.80
C GLY A 570 -25.95 -25.58 13.18
N LEU A 571 -25.26 -25.60 12.03
CA LEU A 571 -24.85 -26.83 11.34
C LEU A 571 -23.56 -27.40 11.95
N ILE A 572 -22.65 -26.55 12.43
CA ILE A 572 -21.35 -26.97 12.98
C ILE A 572 -21.50 -27.99 14.13
N PRO A 573 -22.37 -27.81 15.15
CA PRO A 573 -22.56 -28.82 16.20
C PRO A 573 -23.03 -30.18 15.67
N PHE A 574 -23.83 -30.20 14.60
CA PHE A 574 -24.28 -31.43 13.95
C PHE A 574 -23.13 -32.12 13.20
N LEU A 575 -22.30 -31.37 12.46
CA LEU A 575 -21.11 -31.90 11.80
C LEU A 575 -20.09 -32.44 12.82
N VAL A 576 -19.88 -31.74 13.94
CA VAL A 576 -19.03 -32.21 15.05
C VAL A 576 -19.58 -33.51 15.65
N ALA A 577 -20.88 -33.56 15.97
CA ALA A 577 -21.52 -34.75 16.56
C ALA A 577 -21.50 -35.99 15.65
N LEU A 578 -21.49 -35.80 14.33
CA LEU A 578 -21.38 -36.87 13.33
C LEU A 578 -19.94 -37.18 12.91
N ASN A 579 -18.93 -36.47 13.45
CA ASN A 579 -17.55 -36.52 12.97
C ASN A 579 -17.44 -36.29 11.44
N ALA A 580 -18.25 -35.36 10.94
CA ALA A 580 -18.45 -35.04 9.52
C ALA A 580 -17.96 -33.62 9.16
N THR A 581 -17.08 -33.03 9.98
CA THR A 581 -16.48 -31.70 9.75
C THR A 581 -15.49 -31.67 8.59
N GLY A 582 -15.00 -32.85 8.14
CA GLY A 582 -13.92 -32.96 7.14
C GLY A 582 -12.52 -32.69 7.69
N LEU A 583 -12.39 -32.41 9.00
CA LEU A 583 -11.11 -32.18 9.67
C LEU A 583 -10.62 -33.44 10.40
N ASN A 584 -9.29 -33.58 10.49
CA ASN A 584 -8.64 -34.62 11.29
C ASN A 584 -8.41 -34.20 12.76
N SER A 585 -8.72 -32.94 13.11
CA SER A 585 -8.52 -32.32 14.41
C SER A 585 -9.77 -31.55 14.85
N PRO A 586 -9.95 -31.26 16.16
CA PRO A 586 -11.06 -30.43 16.63
C PRO A 586 -11.08 -29.02 16.01
N ILE A 587 -12.26 -28.52 15.63
CA ILE A 587 -12.44 -27.13 15.18
C ILE A 587 -12.02 -26.18 16.31
N ASN A 588 -11.22 -25.16 15.99
CA ASN A 588 -10.66 -24.20 16.95
C ASN A 588 -9.83 -24.84 18.09
N GLY A 589 -9.43 -26.12 17.98
CA GLY A 589 -8.76 -26.88 19.04
C GLY A 589 -9.71 -27.52 20.06
N SER A 590 -10.93 -26.99 20.24
CA SER A 590 -11.86 -27.41 21.30
C SER A 590 -13.18 -28.04 20.82
N ASN A 591 -13.43 -28.06 19.50
CA ASN A 591 -14.74 -28.35 18.88
C ASN A 591 -15.88 -27.37 19.27
N LYS A 592 -15.59 -26.26 19.96
CA LYS A 592 -16.57 -25.20 20.21
C LYS A 592 -16.41 -24.10 19.14
N ALA A 593 -17.45 -23.90 18.33
CA ALA A 593 -17.41 -22.98 17.21
C ALA A 593 -17.10 -21.52 17.60
N SER A 594 -17.44 -21.12 18.82
CA SER A 594 -17.20 -19.78 19.36
C SER A 594 -15.81 -19.58 19.99
N ASP A 595 -15.01 -20.63 20.21
CA ASP A 595 -13.74 -20.48 20.91
C ASP A 595 -12.67 -19.82 20.02
N PHE A 596 -11.99 -18.81 20.56
CA PHE A 596 -10.79 -18.20 20.02
C PHE A 596 -9.59 -18.63 20.84
N HIS A 597 -8.95 -19.72 20.40
CA HIS A 597 -7.67 -20.14 20.97
C HIS A 597 -6.56 -19.12 20.63
N PRO A 598 -5.66 -18.77 21.56
CA PRO A 598 -4.68 -17.70 21.33
C PRO A 598 -3.49 -18.15 20.46
N MET A 599 -3.17 -19.44 20.44
CA MET A 599 -2.41 -20.06 19.34
C MET A 599 -3.26 -20.15 18.09
N LYS A 600 -2.70 -19.78 16.93
CA LYS A 600 -3.49 -19.59 15.70
C LYS A 600 -2.79 -20.02 14.41
N GLY A 601 -1.48 -20.22 14.40
CA GLY A 601 -0.73 -20.54 13.18
C GLY A 601 -0.49 -19.30 12.31
N PRO A 602 0.13 -19.49 11.13
CA PRO A 602 0.45 -18.40 10.23
C PRO A 602 -0.79 -17.67 9.72
N PHE A 603 -0.70 -16.35 9.68
CA PHE A 603 -1.63 -15.48 8.96
C PHE A 603 -0.86 -14.39 8.21
N THR A 604 -1.25 -14.14 6.95
CA THR A 604 -0.75 -13.03 6.14
C THR A 604 -1.12 -11.69 6.76
N THR A 605 -0.24 -10.69 6.68
CA THR A 605 -0.58 -9.34 7.13
C THR A 605 -1.78 -8.82 6.32
N GLN A 606 -2.82 -8.32 7.01
CA GLN A 606 -3.92 -7.63 6.33
C GLN A 606 -3.57 -6.16 6.10
N THR A 607 -4.02 -5.62 4.97
CA THR A 607 -3.98 -4.18 4.74
C THR A 607 -4.77 -3.44 5.83
N LEU A 608 -4.26 -2.30 6.32
CA LEU A 608 -5.03 -1.42 7.20
C LEU A 608 -5.91 -0.43 6.41
N ARG A 609 -5.94 -0.52 5.08
CA ARG A 609 -6.71 0.38 4.21
C ARG A 609 -8.18 -0.07 4.10
N GLY A 610 -9.09 0.88 4.28
CA GLY A 610 -10.53 0.70 4.12
C GLY A 610 -11.22 -0.05 5.27
N LEU A 611 -10.59 -0.16 6.44
CA LEU A 611 -11.11 -0.95 7.57
C LEU A 611 -12.42 -0.41 8.18
N ARG A 612 -12.76 0.87 7.96
CA ARG A 612 -13.85 1.64 8.62
C ARG A 612 -15.19 0.94 8.79
N ASN A 613 -15.59 0.10 7.83
CA ASN A 613 -16.89 -0.56 7.77
C ASN A 613 -16.79 -2.10 7.85
N SER A 614 -15.60 -2.65 8.13
CA SER A 614 -15.34 -4.08 8.04
C SER A 614 -15.70 -4.86 9.31
N GLY A 615 -16.08 -4.19 10.41
CA GLY A 615 -16.41 -4.84 11.68
C GLY A 615 -15.17 -5.34 12.43
N ALA A 616 -15.28 -6.48 13.10
CA ALA A 616 -14.18 -7.12 13.81
C ALA A 616 -12.89 -7.24 12.99
N MET A 617 -11.74 -6.95 13.60
CA MET A 617 -10.44 -6.93 12.93
C MET A 617 -9.66 -8.25 13.10
N HIS A 618 -8.57 -8.39 12.31
CA HIS A 618 -7.77 -9.62 12.14
C HIS A 618 -8.55 -10.76 11.46
N TRP A 619 -7.84 -11.81 11.00
CA TRP A 619 -8.41 -12.86 10.13
C TRP A 619 -9.49 -13.70 10.79
N ARG A 620 -9.41 -13.88 12.10
CA ARG A 620 -10.43 -14.63 12.85
C ARG A 620 -11.51 -13.71 13.42
N GLY A 621 -11.28 -12.40 13.46
CA GLY A 621 -12.13 -11.44 14.17
C GLY A 621 -11.77 -11.29 15.65
N ASP A 622 -10.64 -11.85 16.10
CA ASP A 622 -10.18 -11.92 17.50
C ASP A 622 -9.78 -10.58 18.15
N ARG A 623 -10.23 -9.46 17.57
CA ARG A 623 -10.22 -8.13 18.18
C ARG A 623 -11.63 -7.54 18.34
N SER A 624 -12.70 -8.30 18.07
CA SER A 624 -14.06 -7.94 18.48
C SER A 624 -14.22 -7.83 20.00
N THR A 625 -13.33 -8.47 20.75
CA THR A 625 -13.28 -8.50 22.22
C THR A 625 -11.89 -8.08 22.68
N GLY A 626 -11.81 -7.23 23.70
CA GLY A 626 -10.54 -6.77 24.25
C GLY A 626 -10.70 -5.67 25.31
N ALA A 627 -9.63 -4.93 25.55
CA ALA A 627 -9.52 -3.96 26.65
C ALA A 627 -10.56 -2.82 26.63
N PHE A 628 -11.13 -2.50 25.46
CA PHE A 628 -12.11 -1.42 25.30
C PHE A 628 -13.57 -1.90 25.22
N GLY A 629 -13.80 -3.21 25.27
CA GLY A 629 -15.14 -3.80 25.31
C GLY A 629 -15.30 -4.97 24.34
N THR A 630 -16.55 -5.26 23.98
CA THR A 630 -16.92 -6.35 23.08
C THR A 630 -18.03 -5.91 22.14
N ASP A 631 -17.76 -5.92 20.84
CA ASP A 631 -18.74 -5.73 19.77
C ASP A 631 -18.25 -6.44 18.49
N PRO A 632 -19.11 -7.21 17.78
CA PRO A 632 -18.72 -7.92 16.56
C PRO A 632 -18.59 -7.03 15.31
N PHE A 633 -19.17 -5.83 15.31
CA PHE A 633 -19.32 -4.98 14.12
C PHE A 633 -18.81 -3.54 14.29
N ASP A 634 -18.52 -3.08 15.51
CA ASP A 634 -17.84 -1.79 15.75
C ASP A 634 -16.35 -1.87 15.36
N SER A 635 -16.05 -1.27 14.20
CA SER A 635 -14.69 -1.20 13.65
C SER A 635 -13.75 -0.31 14.48
N ASN A 636 -14.27 0.70 15.19
CA ASN A 636 -13.48 1.59 16.04
C ASN A 636 -13.10 0.89 17.35
N LEU A 637 -14.07 0.30 18.04
CA LEU A 637 -13.81 -0.52 19.23
C LEU A 637 -12.87 -1.67 18.90
N SER A 638 -13.09 -2.36 17.78
CA SER A 638 -12.24 -3.48 17.38
C SER A 638 -10.82 -3.06 17.02
N PHE A 639 -10.63 -1.88 16.40
CA PHE A 639 -9.30 -1.33 16.16
C PHE A 639 -8.59 -0.95 17.47
N MET A 640 -9.30 -0.30 18.40
CA MET A 640 -8.74 0.06 19.72
C MET A 640 -8.30 -1.17 20.53
N ASN A 641 -8.99 -2.31 20.38
CA ASN A 641 -8.61 -3.57 21.03
C ASN A 641 -7.23 -4.12 20.61
N PHE A 642 -6.58 -3.60 19.55
CA PHE A 642 -5.18 -3.92 19.22
C PHE A 642 -4.14 -3.30 20.18
N ILE A 643 -4.55 -2.53 21.20
CA ILE A 643 -3.64 -1.99 22.23
C ILE A 643 -2.64 -3.02 22.78
N VAL A 644 -3.04 -4.29 22.87
CA VAL A 644 -2.19 -5.41 23.32
C VAL A 644 -0.95 -5.63 22.45
N ALA A 645 -0.99 -5.27 21.18
CA ALA A 645 0.15 -5.43 20.26
C ALA A 645 1.30 -4.46 20.58
N PHE A 646 1.03 -3.30 21.20
CA PHE A 646 2.10 -2.36 21.58
C PHE A 646 3.06 -2.98 22.58
N GLN A 647 2.55 -3.67 23.60
CA GLN A 647 3.39 -4.41 24.55
C GLN A 647 3.77 -5.79 23.99
N GLY A 648 2.78 -6.57 23.53
CA GLY A 648 2.97 -7.96 23.12
C GLY A 648 3.87 -8.17 21.90
N LEU A 649 3.82 -7.27 20.91
CA LEU A 649 4.47 -7.43 19.60
C LEU A 649 5.57 -6.39 19.38
N VAL A 650 5.26 -5.10 19.59
CA VAL A 650 6.19 -3.98 19.39
C VAL A 650 7.16 -3.82 20.59
N GLY A 651 6.84 -4.43 21.73
CA GLY A 651 7.68 -4.47 22.92
C GLY A 651 7.70 -3.18 23.74
N SER A 652 6.74 -2.27 23.58
CA SER A 652 6.60 -1.10 24.45
C SER A 652 6.48 -1.52 25.92
N VAL A 653 7.18 -0.83 26.82
CA VAL A 653 7.09 -1.06 28.27
C VAL A 653 5.67 -0.72 28.76
N ASP A 654 5.20 0.48 28.40
CA ASP A 654 3.87 0.97 28.75
C ASP A 654 2.89 0.79 27.59
N ALA A 655 1.63 0.49 27.91
CA ALA A 655 0.55 0.53 26.93
C ALA A 655 0.17 1.99 26.59
N PRO A 656 -0.16 2.32 25.32
CA PRO A 656 -0.70 3.63 24.96
C PRO A 656 -1.98 3.96 25.74
N SER A 657 -2.28 5.25 25.91
CA SER A 657 -3.52 5.66 26.55
C SER A 657 -4.76 5.36 25.68
N ALA A 658 -5.95 5.36 26.28
CA ALA A 658 -7.21 5.29 25.53
C ALA A 658 -7.34 6.40 24.48
N ALA A 659 -6.82 7.60 24.77
CA ALA A 659 -6.81 8.72 23.84
C ALA A 659 -5.84 8.51 22.67
N ASP A 660 -4.66 7.92 22.94
CA ASP A 660 -3.70 7.53 21.90
C ASP A 660 -4.29 6.48 20.96
N MET A 661 -4.91 5.42 21.50
CA MET A 661 -5.59 4.41 20.69
C MET A 661 -6.77 4.97 19.89
N GLN A 662 -7.52 5.92 20.46
CA GLN A 662 -8.61 6.59 19.73
C GLN A 662 -8.09 7.53 18.63
N ALA A 663 -6.93 8.18 18.83
CA ALA A 663 -6.25 8.94 17.78
C ALA A 663 -5.77 8.02 16.66
N PHE A 664 -5.18 6.86 17.00
CA PHE A 664 -4.77 5.86 16.00
C PHE A 664 -5.97 5.36 15.19
N ALA A 665 -7.06 4.96 15.85
CA ALA A 665 -8.29 4.52 15.20
C ALA A 665 -8.89 5.63 14.31
N SER A 666 -8.89 6.88 14.77
CA SER A 666 -9.37 8.02 13.99
C SER A 666 -8.55 8.23 12.72
N PHE A 667 -7.22 8.11 12.78
CA PHE A 667 -6.36 8.15 11.60
C PHE A 667 -6.61 6.94 10.69
N GLN A 668 -6.36 5.72 11.18
CA GLN A 668 -6.26 4.54 10.32
C GLN A 668 -7.59 4.15 9.67
N LEU A 669 -8.73 4.38 10.34
CA LEU A 669 -10.05 4.12 9.76
C LEU A 669 -10.50 5.17 8.73
N GLN A 670 -9.71 6.22 8.47
CA GLN A 670 -9.91 7.14 7.34
C GLN A 670 -9.11 6.76 6.08
N VAL A 671 -8.06 5.93 6.22
CA VAL A 671 -7.21 5.51 5.08
C VAL A 671 -8.01 4.61 4.14
N LEU A 672 -8.10 4.97 2.86
CA LEU A 672 -8.80 4.21 1.82
C LEU A 672 -7.83 3.41 0.93
N PRO A 673 -8.27 2.30 0.33
CA PRO A 673 -7.54 1.68 -0.77
C PRO A 673 -7.60 2.56 -2.04
N PRO A 674 -6.60 2.47 -2.93
CA PRO A 674 -6.68 3.08 -4.26
C PRO A 674 -7.77 2.44 -5.12
N PRO A 675 -8.17 3.07 -6.25
CA PRO A 675 -8.99 2.42 -7.27
C PRO A 675 -8.39 1.09 -7.74
N ASN A 676 -9.23 0.15 -8.18
CA ASN A 676 -8.74 -1.15 -8.67
C ASN A 676 -8.11 -1.01 -10.08
N PRO A 677 -6.81 -1.31 -10.27
CA PRO A 677 -6.10 -1.12 -11.54
C PRO A 677 -6.48 -2.15 -12.63
N VAL A 678 -7.23 -3.20 -12.28
CA VAL A 678 -7.77 -4.22 -13.20
C VAL A 678 -9.11 -3.80 -13.81
N ARG A 679 -9.79 -2.80 -13.22
CA ARG A 679 -11.07 -2.28 -13.72
C ARG A 679 -10.83 -1.27 -14.85
N ASN A 680 -11.66 -1.35 -15.89
CA ASN A 680 -11.66 -0.36 -16.97
C ASN A 680 -12.00 1.04 -16.41
N LEU A 681 -11.39 2.08 -16.98
CA LEU A 681 -11.55 3.47 -16.52
C LEU A 681 -12.97 4.03 -16.71
N ASP A 682 -13.77 3.42 -17.58
CA ASP A 682 -15.20 3.69 -17.72
C ASP A 682 -16.07 2.83 -16.78
N ASN A 683 -15.45 2.21 -15.78
CA ASN A 683 -16.08 1.32 -14.80
C ASN A 683 -16.84 0.14 -15.44
N SER A 684 -16.56 -0.22 -16.69
CA SER A 684 -17.10 -1.43 -17.34
C SER A 684 -16.39 -2.70 -16.87
N LEU A 685 -17.04 -3.84 -17.07
CA LEU A 685 -16.47 -5.17 -16.86
C LEU A 685 -16.22 -5.84 -18.22
N THR A 686 -15.16 -6.65 -18.32
CA THR A 686 -14.97 -7.54 -19.47
C THR A 686 -16.06 -8.62 -19.51
N PRO A 687 -16.31 -9.28 -20.67
CA PRO A 687 -17.32 -10.33 -20.75
C PRO A 687 -17.11 -11.50 -19.77
N SER A 688 -15.87 -11.77 -19.36
CA SER A 688 -15.55 -12.78 -18.35
C SER A 688 -15.89 -12.29 -16.94
N GLN A 689 -15.41 -11.10 -16.58
CA GLN A 689 -15.73 -10.44 -15.31
C GLN A 689 -17.25 -10.26 -15.11
N GLN A 690 -18.00 -9.93 -16.17
CA GLN A 690 -19.45 -9.78 -16.11
C GLN A 690 -20.17 -11.11 -15.81
N ARG A 691 -19.70 -12.24 -16.38
CA ARG A 691 -20.23 -13.58 -16.04
C ARG A 691 -19.85 -13.97 -14.61
N GLY A 692 -18.64 -13.63 -14.17
CA GLY A 692 -18.17 -13.82 -12.80
C GLY A 692 -19.04 -13.07 -11.78
N GLN A 693 -19.31 -11.79 -12.05
CA GLN A 693 -20.24 -10.97 -11.25
C GLN A 693 -21.63 -11.60 -11.21
N ALA A 694 -22.18 -12.01 -12.36
CA ALA A 694 -23.52 -12.59 -12.45
C ALA A 694 -23.66 -13.92 -11.67
N PHE A 695 -22.59 -14.71 -11.56
CA PHE A 695 -22.55 -15.85 -10.64
C PHE A 695 -22.44 -15.40 -9.18
N PHE A 696 -21.49 -14.50 -8.88
CA PHE A 696 -21.18 -14.03 -7.53
C PHE A 696 -22.40 -13.41 -6.81
N SER A 697 -23.14 -12.55 -7.50
CA SER A 697 -24.36 -11.90 -7.01
C SER A 697 -25.65 -12.67 -7.38
N GLY A 698 -25.52 -13.85 -7.98
CA GLY A 698 -26.65 -14.66 -8.43
C GLY A 698 -27.35 -15.40 -7.28
N ASN A 699 -28.55 -15.93 -7.56
CA ASN A 699 -29.39 -16.62 -6.57
C ASN A 699 -28.94 -18.06 -6.26
N ARG A 700 -27.93 -18.59 -6.95
CA ARG A 700 -27.45 -19.97 -6.74
C ARG A 700 -26.45 -19.96 -5.57
N PRO A 701 -26.70 -20.72 -4.49
CA PRO A 701 -25.72 -20.88 -3.43
C PRO A 701 -24.42 -21.47 -3.99
N SER A 702 -23.30 -20.85 -3.62
CA SER A 702 -21.97 -21.33 -3.95
C SER A 702 -21.44 -22.30 -2.91
N ASP A 703 -21.99 -22.28 -1.70
CA ASP A 703 -21.61 -23.15 -0.60
C ASP A 703 -22.84 -23.61 0.20
N GLY A 704 -22.69 -24.73 0.89
CA GLY A 704 -23.67 -25.37 1.75
C GLY A 704 -24.70 -26.24 1.02
N ILE A 705 -25.67 -26.73 1.78
CA ILE A 705 -26.66 -27.70 1.34
C ILE A 705 -28.04 -27.03 1.24
N VAL A 706 -28.57 -26.94 0.03
CA VAL A 706 -29.93 -26.42 -0.21
C VAL A 706 -30.96 -27.48 0.17
N SER A 707 -31.55 -27.34 1.37
CA SER A 707 -32.58 -28.25 1.88
C SER A 707 -33.45 -27.55 2.93
N SER A 708 -34.74 -27.36 2.63
CA SER A 708 -35.69 -26.72 3.55
C SER A 708 -35.85 -27.46 4.89
N LEU A 709 -35.57 -28.77 4.92
CA LEU A 709 -35.57 -29.55 6.15
C LEU A 709 -34.33 -29.24 7.01
N LEU A 710 -33.16 -29.06 6.40
CA LEU A 710 -31.97 -28.62 7.13
C LEU A 710 -32.15 -27.18 7.60
N ASP A 711 -32.65 -26.28 6.75
CA ASP A 711 -32.87 -24.87 7.11
C ASP A 711 -33.79 -24.71 8.34
N GLN A 712 -34.78 -25.61 8.51
CA GLN A 712 -35.65 -25.67 9.69
C GLN A 712 -34.96 -26.20 10.96
N LEU A 713 -33.93 -27.04 10.81
CA LEU A 713 -33.23 -27.70 11.92
C LEU A 713 -32.00 -26.92 12.41
N VAL A 714 -31.25 -26.31 11.50
CA VAL A 714 -29.94 -25.70 11.79
C VAL A 714 -29.85 -24.21 11.45
N GLY A 715 -30.95 -23.60 10.99
CA GLY A 715 -30.91 -22.29 10.34
C GLY A 715 -30.31 -22.38 8.94
N GLN A 716 -30.04 -21.23 8.31
CA GLN A 716 -29.60 -21.17 6.91
C GLN A 716 -28.38 -22.08 6.64
N ALA A 717 -28.60 -23.11 5.83
CA ALA A 717 -27.61 -24.16 5.54
C ALA A 717 -26.90 -23.98 4.19
N SER A 718 -27.14 -22.88 3.46
CA SER A 718 -26.49 -22.56 2.18
C SER A 718 -26.40 -21.06 1.91
N PHE A 719 -25.33 -20.61 1.24
CA PHE A 719 -25.05 -19.19 0.96
C PHE A 719 -24.51 -19.00 -0.46
N THR A 720 -24.83 -17.85 -1.08
CA THR A 720 -24.22 -17.38 -2.34
C THR A 720 -22.89 -16.68 -2.04
N CYS A 721 -22.04 -16.44 -3.04
CA CYS A 721 -20.76 -15.75 -2.80
C CYS A 721 -21.00 -14.38 -2.13
N ASN A 722 -21.95 -13.59 -2.66
CA ASN A 722 -22.36 -12.31 -2.08
C ASN A 722 -23.09 -12.43 -0.71
N GLY A 723 -23.62 -13.61 -0.38
CA GLY A 723 -24.24 -13.88 0.92
C GLY A 723 -23.24 -13.97 2.08
N CYS A 724 -21.98 -14.30 1.79
CA CYS A 724 -20.87 -14.21 2.74
C CYS A 724 -20.02 -12.96 2.47
N HIS A 725 -19.54 -12.81 1.23
CA HIS A 725 -18.72 -11.71 0.77
C HIS A 725 -19.58 -10.55 0.23
N THR A 726 -20.37 -9.93 1.11
CA THR A 726 -21.33 -8.89 0.71
C THR A 726 -20.66 -7.70 0.00
N LEU A 727 -21.11 -7.42 -1.23
CA LEU A 727 -20.91 -6.14 -1.91
C LEU A 727 -22.17 -5.28 -1.73
N ASP A 728 -22.09 -4.36 -0.78
CA ASP A 728 -23.09 -3.32 -0.53
C ASP A 728 -22.36 -2.00 -0.22
N PRO A 729 -22.02 -1.20 -1.27
CA PRO A 729 -21.33 0.07 -1.10
C PRO A 729 -22.12 1.11 -0.29
N ALA A 730 -23.45 1.00 -0.20
CA ALA A 730 -24.28 1.90 0.59
C ALA A 730 -24.08 1.67 2.10
N ASN A 731 -23.83 0.42 2.50
CA ASN A 731 -23.48 0.05 3.88
C ASN A 731 -21.96 -0.04 4.13
N GLY A 732 -21.14 0.14 3.08
CA GLY A 732 -19.67 0.13 3.14
C GLY A 732 -19.05 -1.27 3.08
N SER A 733 -19.81 -2.27 2.65
CA SER A 733 -19.37 -3.65 2.50
C SER A 733 -18.79 -3.87 1.10
N PHE A 734 -17.50 -4.23 1.03
CA PHE A 734 -16.79 -4.49 -0.24
C PHE A 734 -16.19 -5.90 -0.23
N GLY A 735 -17.09 -6.89 -0.31
CA GLY A 735 -16.74 -8.30 -0.28
C GLY A 735 -16.70 -8.89 1.12
N THR A 736 -17.36 -8.30 2.11
CA THR A 736 -17.45 -8.84 3.48
C THR A 736 -18.79 -8.51 4.11
N GLY A 737 -19.47 -9.51 4.68
CA GLY A 737 -20.65 -9.34 5.51
C GLY A 737 -20.36 -9.17 7.01
N GLY A 738 -19.08 -9.03 7.41
CA GLY A 738 -18.65 -8.90 8.81
C GLY A 738 -18.69 -10.20 9.65
N ASN A 739 -19.57 -11.15 9.31
CA ASN A 739 -19.71 -12.45 9.96
C ASN A 739 -18.45 -13.32 9.87
N GLN A 740 -18.44 -14.38 10.69
CA GLN A 740 -17.54 -15.52 10.56
C GLN A 740 -18.14 -16.63 9.69
N SER A 741 -17.31 -17.55 9.20
CA SER A 741 -17.76 -18.77 8.53
C SER A 741 -16.80 -19.95 8.76
N PHE A 742 -17.31 -21.16 8.58
CA PHE A 742 -16.56 -22.42 8.61
C PHE A 742 -16.41 -22.97 7.19
N GLU A 743 -15.24 -22.75 6.58
CA GLU A 743 -14.96 -23.08 5.17
C GLU A 743 -14.11 -24.36 5.02
N GLY A 744 -14.30 -25.35 5.91
CA GLY A 744 -13.46 -26.56 5.95
C GLY A 744 -12.02 -26.33 6.45
N LEU A 745 -11.77 -25.19 7.09
CA LEU A 745 -10.49 -24.83 7.73
C LEU A 745 -10.46 -25.28 9.20
N PRO A 746 -9.28 -25.57 9.80
CA PRO A 746 -9.18 -26.00 11.20
C PRO A 746 -9.65 -24.95 12.22
N GLN A 747 -9.77 -23.70 11.79
CA GLN A 747 -10.24 -22.58 12.59
C GLN A 747 -11.32 -21.80 11.83
N ILE A 748 -12.31 -21.30 12.57
CA ILE A 748 -13.34 -20.42 12.03
C ILE A 748 -12.74 -19.02 11.83
N VAL A 749 -12.97 -18.47 10.63
CA VAL A 749 -12.40 -17.19 10.20
C VAL A 749 -13.49 -16.16 9.96
N LYS A 750 -13.15 -14.89 10.18
CA LYS A 750 -13.99 -13.76 9.80
C LYS A 750 -13.90 -13.57 8.29
N ILE A 751 -15.03 -13.37 7.62
CA ILE A 751 -15.10 -13.24 6.17
C ILE A 751 -14.32 -11.97 5.75
N PRO A 752 -13.20 -12.09 5.01
CA PRO A 752 -12.37 -10.95 4.63
C PRO A 752 -13.01 -10.15 3.50
N HIS A 753 -12.67 -8.87 3.38
CA HIS A 753 -13.03 -8.06 2.20
C HIS A 753 -12.21 -8.47 0.97
N LEU A 754 -12.70 -8.16 -0.23
CA LEU A 754 -12.10 -8.64 -1.49
C LEU A 754 -11.31 -7.57 -2.27
N ARG A 755 -11.34 -6.29 -1.82
CA ARG A 755 -10.80 -5.11 -2.53
C ARG A 755 -9.35 -5.22 -3.02
N ASN A 756 -8.47 -5.94 -2.32
CA ASN A 756 -7.03 -6.03 -2.62
C ASN A 756 -6.60 -7.40 -3.16
N ALA A 757 -7.52 -8.24 -3.65
CA ALA A 757 -7.18 -9.57 -4.16
C ALA A 757 -6.15 -9.54 -5.32
N TYR A 758 -6.19 -8.52 -6.18
CA TYR A 758 -5.20 -8.34 -7.26
C TYR A 758 -3.77 -8.09 -6.76
N ALA A 759 -3.60 -7.56 -5.54
CA ALA A 759 -2.31 -7.23 -4.98
C ALA A 759 -1.59 -8.44 -4.35
N LYS A 760 -2.29 -9.58 -4.19
CA LYS A 760 -1.75 -10.80 -3.57
C LYS A 760 -1.09 -11.78 -4.57
N ILE A 761 -0.96 -11.40 -5.84
CA ILE A 761 -0.44 -12.26 -6.90
C ILE A 761 1.07 -12.32 -6.85
N GLY A 762 1.63 -13.54 -6.91
CA GLY A 762 3.08 -13.75 -7.05
C GLY A 762 3.56 -15.13 -6.62
N MET A 763 2.75 -15.86 -5.84
CA MET A 763 2.95 -17.26 -5.49
C MET A 763 2.24 -18.16 -6.51
N PHE A 764 2.93 -19.17 -7.05
CA PHE A 764 2.32 -20.20 -7.89
C PHE A 764 2.90 -21.56 -7.52
N GLY A 765 2.04 -22.55 -7.32
CA GLY A 765 2.42 -23.91 -6.99
C GLY A 765 2.17 -24.25 -5.53
N THR A 766 1.51 -25.38 -5.30
CA THR A 766 1.21 -25.92 -3.97
C THR A 766 0.90 -27.43 -4.11
N PRO A 767 1.30 -28.27 -3.14
CA PRO A 767 1.00 -29.69 -3.17
C PRO A 767 -0.51 -29.96 -3.15
N SER A 768 -0.91 -31.18 -3.53
CA SER A 768 -2.30 -31.59 -3.30
C SER A 768 -2.59 -31.70 -1.79
N VAL A 769 -3.73 -31.13 -1.37
CA VAL A 769 -4.29 -31.22 -0.02
C VAL A 769 -5.80 -31.46 -0.12
N GLY A 770 -6.36 -32.24 0.81
CA GLY A 770 -7.74 -32.74 0.72
C GLY A 770 -8.84 -31.66 0.69
N LEU A 771 -8.53 -30.41 1.06
CA LEU A 771 -9.48 -29.29 1.01
C LEU A 771 -9.81 -28.85 -0.43
N PHE A 772 -8.89 -29.00 -1.38
CA PHE A 772 -9.05 -28.51 -2.76
C PHE A 772 -9.10 -29.67 -3.77
N GLN A 773 -9.97 -29.54 -4.78
CA GLN A 773 -10.01 -30.49 -5.89
C GLN A 773 -8.90 -30.29 -6.93
N ALA A 774 -8.29 -29.11 -6.95
CA ALA A 774 -7.18 -28.85 -7.86
C ALA A 774 -6.04 -29.86 -7.59
N PRO A 775 -5.48 -30.47 -8.64
CA PRO A 775 -4.36 -31.40 -8.49
C PRO A 775 -3.12 -30.70 -7.92
N ASP A 776 -2.12 -31.49 -7.54
CA ASP A 776 -0.77 -30.99 -7.30
C ASP A 776 -0.31 -30.20 -8.54
N SER A 777 0.27 -29.02 -8.34
CA SER A 777 0.76 -28.18 -9.44
C SER A 777 1.95 -28.77 -10.19
N GLY A 778 2.67 -29.72 -9.58
CA GLY A 778 4.07 -29.97 -9.90
C GLY A 778 4.96 -28.80 -9.49
N ASN A 779 6.26 -28.89 -9.79
CA ASN A 779 7.18 -27.76 -9.58
C ASN A 779 6.92 -26.68 -10.65
N THR A 780 6.55 -25.48 -10.21
CA THR A 780 6.26 -24.31 -11.05
C THR A 780 7.50 -23.46 -11.35
N GLY A 781 8.66 -23.79 -10.75
CA GLY A 781 9.90 -23.03 -10.86
C GLY A 781 9.91 -21.77 -9.99
N ASP A 782 10.71 -20.80 -10.40
CA ASP A 782 10.90 -19.54 -9.66
C ASP A 782 9.60 -18.73 -9.58
N GLN A 783 9.29 -18.21 -8.39
CA GLN A 783 8.17 -17.31 -8.13
C GLN A 783 8.64 -16.05 -7.39
N VAL A 784 7.87 -14.97 -7.47
CA VAL A 784 8.22 -13.67 -6.87
C VAL A 784 7.66 -13.45 -5.46
N ARG A 785 6.77 -14.34 -4.98
CA ARG A 785 6.24 -14.32 -3.61
C ARG A 785 6.08 -15.74 -3.07
N GLY A 786 6.32 -15.91 -1.77
CA GLY A 786 6.07 -17.17 -1.06
C GLY A 786 4.67 -17.34 -0.49
N TYR A 787 3.82 -16.30 -0.56
CA TYR A 787 2.47 -16.28 0.02
C TYR A 787 1.46 -15.76 -1.01
N GLY A 788 0.25 -16.33 -0.98
CA GLY A 788 -0.83 -16.01 -1.89
C GLY A 788 -2.15 -15.72 -1.18
N PHE A 789 -3.16 -16.55 -1.49
CA PHE A 789 -4.52 -16.48 -0.98
C PHE A 789 -4.70 -17.37 0.27
N THR A 790 -5.93 -17.41 0.78
CA THR A 790 -6.31 -17.83 2.15
C THR A 790 -5.66 -17.01 3.27
N GLY A 791 -6.16 -17.15 4.51
CA GLY A 791 -5.68 -16.32 5.62
C GLY A 791 -4.21 -16.58 5.94
N ASP A 792 -3.81 -17.84 5.89
CA ASP A 792 -2.46 -18.37 6.10
C ASP A 792 -1.50 -18.19 4.91
N GLY A 793 -2.00 -17.72 3.76
CA GLY A 793 -1.22 -17.48 2.55
C GLY A 793 -0.81 -18.74 1.78
N SER A 794 -1.32 -19.92 2.13
CA SER A 794 -0.87 -21.21 1.55
C SER A 794 -1.50 -21.58 0.20
N THR A 795 -2.51 -20.83 -0.25
CA THR A 795 -3.23 -21.10 -1.51
C THR A 795 -2.68 -20.26 -2.66
N ASP A 796 -2.12 -20.91 -3.68
CA ASP A 796 -1.44 -20.23 -4.79
C ASP A 796 -2.32 -19.26 -5.61
N THR A 797 -3.56 -19.64 -5.91
CA THR A 797 -4.41 -18.94 -6.88
C THR A 797 -5.87 -18.87 -6.45
N LEU A 798 -6.58 -17.82 -6.89
CA LEU A 798 -8.03 -17.73 -6.73
C LEU A 798 -8.75 -18.91 -7.40
N PHE A 799 -8.33 -19.34 -8.60
CA PHE A 799 -8.90 -20.53 -9.23
C PHE A 799 -8.76 -21.79 -8.35
N ARG A 800 -7.62 -22.01 -7.68
CA ARG A 800 -7.47 -23.11 -6.73
C ARG A 800 -8.38 -22.94 -5.52
N PHE A 801 -8.45 -21.74 -4.94
CA PHE A 801 -9.38 -21.45 -3.84
C PHE A 801 -10.83 -21.80 -4.22
N LEU A 802 -11.27 -21.41 -5.42
CA LEU A 802 -12.60 -21.72 -5.97
C LEU A 802 -12.81 -23.22 -6.33
N SER A 803 -11.78 -24.06 -6.15
CA SER A 803 -11.87 -25.53 -6.24
C SER A 803 -12.04 -26.23 -4.88
N ALA A 804 -12.20 -25.47 -3.79
CA ALA A 804 -12.41 -26.02 -2.45
C ALA A 804 -13.63 -26.97 -2.38
N GLY A 805 -13.58 -27.92 -1.45
CA GLY A 805 -14.64 -28.91 -1.20
C GLY A 805 -16.01 -28.27 -0.99
N VAL A 806 -16.07 -27.16 -0.25
CA VAL A 806 -17.27 -26.34 -0.02
C VAL A 806 -17.98 -25.91 -1.31
N PHE A 807 -17.23 -25.63 -2.39
CA PHE A 807 -17.78 -25.16 -3.67
C PHE A 807 -18.14 -26.29 -4.66
N GLN A 808 -18.40 -27.51 -4.16
CA GLN A 808 -18.62 -28.70 -5.00
C GLN A 808 -19.77 -28.56 -6.01
N PRO A 809 -19.57 -28.88 -7.31
CA PRO A 809 -20.65 -28.84 -8.29
C PRO A 809 -21.77 -29.87 -8.04
N THR A 810 -22.86 -29.43 -7.40
CA THR A 810 -24.09 -30.23 -7.21
C THR A 810 -25.22 -29.72 -8.12
N ALA A 811 -26.38 -30.38 -8.09
CA ALA A 811 -27.55 -29.93 -8.86
C ALA A 811 -27.99 -28.50 -8.48
N ASN A 812 -27.96 -28.15 -7.19
CA ASN A 812 -28.57 -26.92 -6.64
C ASN A 812 -27.62 -26.00 -5.85
N SER A 813 -26.41 -26.46 -5.49
CA SER A 813 -25.38 -25.68 -4.78
C SER A 813 -23.98 -25.85 -5.42
N GLY A 814 -23.04 -24.97 -5.09
CA GLY A 814 -21.68 -24.97 -5.63
C GLY A 814 -21.58 -24.46 -7.06
N PHE A 815 -20.42 -24.60 -7.69
CA PHE A 815 -20.26 -24.23 -9.10
C PHE A 815 -21.21 -25.02 -10.02
N PRO A 816 -21.56 -24.53 -11.22
CA PRO A 816 -22.46 -25.25 -12.12
C PRO A 816 -21.83 -26.57 -12.59
N GLN A 817 -22.60 -27.67 -12.62
CA GLN A 817 -22.12 -28.97 -13.10
C GLN A 817 -21.71 -28.96 -14.58
N ASN A 818 -22.31 -28.07 -15.38
CA ASN A 818 -21.86 -27.80 -16.74
C ASN A 818 -20.78 -26.72 -16.72
N ASN A 819 -19.57 -27.07 -17.18
CA ASN A 819 -18.41 -26.17 -17.22
C ASN A 819 -18.12 -25.41 -15.90
N PRO A 820 -17.90 -26.14 -14.78
CA PRO A 820 -17.58 -25.50 -13.49
C PRO A 820 -16.32 -24.65 -13.59
N ASP A 821 -15.28 -25.13 -14.28
CA ASP A 821 -13.99 -24.43 -14.38
C ASP A 821 -14.05 -23.15 -15.22
N GLY A 822 -14.87 -23.11 -16.28
CA GLY A 822 -15.16 -21.85 -16.98
C GLY A 822 -15.82 -20.82 -16.06
N THR A 823 -16.74 -21.26 -15.20
CA THR A 823 -17.39 -20.39 -14.21
C THR A 823 -16.39 -19.96 -13.12
N ARG A 824 -15.51 -20.85 -12.64
CA ARG A 824 -14.43 -20.52 -11.69
C ARG A 824 -13.47 -19.47 -12.26
N ARG A 825 -13.09 -19.58 -13.54
CA ARG A 825 -12.25 -18.58 -14.23
C ARG A 825 -12.97 -17.24 -14.36
N ASP A 826 -14.25 -17.23 -14.74
CA ASP A 826 -15.03 -15.99 -14.80
C ASP A 826 -15.13 -15.30 -13.42
N VAL A 827 -15.35 -16.06 -12.34
CA VAL A 827 -15.35 -15.53 -10.96
C VAL A 827 -13.96 -15.06 -10.54
N GLU A 828 -12.89 -15.79 -10.84
CA GLU A 828 -11.50 -15.34 -10.60
C GLU A 828 -11.24 -13.98 -11.27
N GLN A 829 -11.61 -13.80 -12.54
CA GLN A 829 -11.44 -12.51 -13.22
C GLN A 829 -12.25 -11.39 -12.56
N TYR A 830 -13.47 -11.67 -12.09
CA TYR A 830 -14.27 -10.71 -11.33
C TYR A 830 -13.65 -10.35 -9.97
N LEU A 831 -13.11 -11.34 -9.23
CA LEU A 831 -12.46 -11.12 -7.94
C LEU A 831 -11.17 -10.28 -8.06
N LEU A 832 -10.41 -10.44 -9.15
CA LEU A 832 -9.27 -9.56 -9.44
C LEU A 832 -9.71 -8.11 -9.74
N ALA A 833 -10.87 -7.96 -10.38
CA ALA A 833 -11.47 -6.67 -10.71
C ALA A 833 -12.54 -6.22 -9.69
N PHE A 834 -12.49 -6.71 -8.45
CA PHE A 834 -13.53 -6.44 -7.46
C PHE A 834 -13.59 -4.95 -7.09
N ASP A 835 -14.80 -4.43 -6.87
CA ASP A 835 -15.03 -3.02 -6.60
C ASP A 835 -14.37 -2.55 -5.29
N SER A 836 -13.88 -1.31 -5.30
CA SER A 836 -13.27 -0.61 -4.16
C SER A 836 -14.12 0.58 -3.74
N ASP A 837 -13.75 1.26 -2.64
CA ASP A 837 -14.40 2.49 -2.17
C ASP A 837 -14.32 3.67 -3.16
N LEU A 838 -13.53 3.55 -4.24
CA LEU A 838 -13.30 4.55 -5.29
C LEU A 838 -13.56 3.98 -6.69
N ALA A 839 -14.05 4.84 -7.59
CA ALA A 839 -14.24 4.49 -8.99
C ALA A 839 -12.89 4.45 -9.76
N PRO A 840 -12.74 3.60 -10.79
CA PRO A 840 -11.48 3.44 -11.53
C PRO A 840 -10.94 4.71 -12.22
N ILE A 841 -11.77 5.74 -12.38
CA ILE A 841 -11.40 7.01 -13.00
C ILE A 841 -10.72 8.01 -12.03
N VAL A 842 -10.82 7.79 -10.71
CA VAL A 842 -10.23 8.68 -9.71
C VAL A 842 -8.70 8.69 -9.88
N GLY A 843 -8.09 9.86 -9.80
CA GLY A 843 -6.67 10.09 -10.03
C GLY A 843 -6.26 10.25 -11.50
N GLN A 844 -7.07 9.79 -12.46
CA GLN A 844 -6.69 9.86 -13.86
C GLN A 844 -6.58 11.30 -14.35
N GLN A 845 -5.50 11.61 -15.06
CA GLN A 845 -5.19 12.97 -15.52
C GLN A 845 -4.69 13.01 -16.97
N ILE A 846 -4.81 14.17 -17.63
CA ILE A 846 -4.27 14.39 -18.98
C ILE A 846 -3.97 15.87 -19.24
N THR A 847 -2.87 16.18 -19.94
CA THR A 847 -2.58 17.53 -20.43
C THR A 847 -3.13 17.72 -21.85
N LEU A 848 -3.94 18.76 -22.04
CA LEU A 848 -4.34 19.29 -23.34
C LEU A 848 -3.41 20.45 -23.73
N THR A 849 -2.92 20.43 -24.97
CA THR A 849 -2.21 21.55 -25.62
C THR A 849 -2.97 21.97 -26.89
N SER A 850 -2.47 22.98 -27.61
CA SER A 850 -3.02 23.34 -28.93
C SER A 850 -2.95 22.19 -29.94
N ASP A 851 -1.97 21.30 -29.79
CA ASP A 851 -1.52 20.39 -30.85
C ASP A 851 -1.91 18.93 -30.60
N ASN A 852 -2.22 18.56 -29.35
CA ASN A 852 -2.51 17.17 -28.95
C ASN A 852 -4.01 16.85 -28.79
N ARG A 853 -4.92 17.76 -29.16
CA ARG A 853 -6.38 17.62 -28.95
C ARG A 853 -6.94 16.27 -29.42
N THR A 854 -6.47 15.73 -30.53
CA THR A 854 -6.92 14.42 -31.06
C THR A 854 -6.56 13.26 -30.13
N ALA A 855 -5.41 13.32 -29.45
CA ALA A 855 -4.95 12.30 -28.52
C ALA A 855 -5.55 12.48 -27.12
N ALA A 856 -5.57 13.71 -26.60
CA ALA A 856 -6.08 14.01 -25.26
C ALA A 856 -7.62 14.02 -25.17
N GLY A 857 -8.31 14.40 -26.25
CA GLY A 857 -9.76 14.59 -26.32
C GLY A 857 -10.58 13.41 -25.77
N PRO A 858 -10.36 12.17 -26.23
CA PRO A 858 -11.10 11.00 -25.75
C PRO A 858 -11.00 10.77 -24.23
N ARG A 859 -9.85 11.08 -23.60
CA ARG A 859 -9.70 10.97 -22.14
C ARG A 859 -10.41 12.11 -21.41
N ILE A 860 -10.39 13.32 -21.97
CA ILE A 860 -11.15 14.47 -21.43
C ILE A 860 -12.66 14.18 -21.49
N ASP A 861 -13.14 13.64 -22.61
CA ASP A 861 -14.54 13.23 -22.77
C ASP A 861 -14.92 12.12 -21.79
N LEU A 862 -14.04 11.14 -21.56
CA LEU A 862 -14.24 10.10 -20.54
C LEU A 862 -14.30 10.70 -19.12
N LEU A 863 -13.33 11.52 -18.72
CA LEU A 863 -13.33 12.22 -17.41
C LEU A 863 -14.64 13.01 -17.21
N MET A 864 -15.05 13.76 -18.24
CA MET A 864 -16.28 14.56 -18.25
C MET A 864 -17.57 13.74 -18.27
N GLN A 865 -17.53 12.50 -18.77
CA GLN A 865 -18.60 11.53 -18.69
C GLN A 865 -18.71 10.96 -17.27
N ARG A 866 -17.60 10.46 -16.69
CA ARG A 866 -17.59 9.78 -15.40
C ARG A 866 -17.95 10.70 -14.24
N ALA A 867 -17.53 11.97 -14.27
CA ALA A 867 -17.95 12.96 -13.28
C ALA A 867 -19.45 13.29 -13.27
N GLY A 868 -20.23 12.81 -14.24
CA GLY A 868 -21.70 12.86 -14.21
C GLY A 868 -22.37 11.54 -13.79
N VAL A 869 -21.61 10.47 -13.53
CA VAL A 869 -22.13 9.15 -13.17
C VAL A 869 -22.32 9.07 -11.65
N PRO A 870 -23.53 8.74 -11.15
CA PRO A 870 -23.75 8.49 -9.74
C PRO A 870 -22.91 7.31 -9.23
N PHE A 871 -22.29 7.50 -8.07
CA PHE A 871 -21.50 6.49 -7.37
C PHE A 871 -21.97 6.40 -5.92
N VAL A 872 -21.99 5.18 -5.37
CA VAL A 872 -22.44 4.94 -3.99
C VAL A 872 -21.25 4.42 -3.19
N SER A 873 -20.90 5.11 -2.11
CA SER A 873 -19.89 4.70 -1.16
C SER A 873 -20.15 5.37 0.19
N LYS A 874 -20.42 4.57 1.22
CA LYS A 874 -20.57 5.05 2.61
C LYS A 874 -19.34 5.83 3.10
N SER A 875 -18.15 5.41 2.67
CA SER A 875 -16.87 6.06 2.98
C SER A 875 -16.78 7.48 2.38
N LEU A 876 -17.53 7.73 1.30
CA LEU A 876 -17.62 9.02 0.60
C LEU A 876 -18.93 9.80 0.92
N ASN A 877 -19.55 9.58 2.08
CA ASN A 877 -20.83 10.17 2.50
C ASN A 877 -22.08 9.71 1.71
N GLY A 878 -22.08 8.49 1.17
CA GLY A 878 -23.28 7.86 0.59
C GLY A 878 -23.33 8.00 -0.92
N THR A 879 -24.24 8.83 -1.46
CA THR A 879 -24.37 9.01 -2.91
C THR A 879 -23.62 10.25 -3.38
N VAL A 880 -22.62 10.02 -4.24
CA VAL A 880 -21.74 11.04 -4.84
C VAL A 880 -21.68 10.82 -6.36
N THR A 881 -20.75 11.47 -7.05
CA THR A 881 -20.33 11.12 -8.42
C THR A 881 -19.03 10.31 -8.39
N GLU A 882 -18.72 9.58 -9.46
CA GLU A 882 -17.49 8.76 -9.52
C GLU A 882 -16.18 9.56 -9.35
N CYS A 883 -16.17 10.82 -9.78
CA CYS A 883 -15.09 11.77 -9.55
C CYS A 883 -15.61 13.21 -9.73
N ASP A 884 -14.77 14.17 -9.37
CA ASP A 884 -14.89 15.56 -9.82
C ASP A 884 -13.86 15.84 -10.93
N VAL A 885 -14.17 16.76 -11.86
CA VAL A 885 -13.20 17.22 -12.88
C VAL A 885 -12.73 18.64 -12.57
N VAL A 886 -11.42 18.74 -12.32
CA VAL A 886 -10.69 20.00 -12.19
C VAL A 886 -9.90 20.26 -13.45
N ALA A 887 -9.91 21.51 -13.91
CA ALA A 887 -9.12 21.93 -15.07
C ALA A 887 -8.20 23.09 -14.74
N GLU A 888 -6.90 22.90 -14.91
CA GLU A 888 -5.89 23.89 -14.55
C GLU A 888 -5.30 24.56 -15.78
N VAL A 889 -5.29 25.90 -15.76
CA VAL A 889 -4.89 26.72 -16.90
C VAL A 889 -3.89 27.78 -16.44
N ALA A 890 -2.67 27.74 -16.99
CA ALA A 890 -1.70 28.82 -16.86
C ALA A 890 -2.12 30.01 -17.74
N GLN A 891 -2.49 31.13 -17.13
CA GLN A 891 -2.93 32.34 -17.81
C GLN A 891 -2.66 33.61 -16.98
N ASN A 892 -2.29 34.69 -17.66
CA ASN A 892 -2.07 36.01 -17.04
C ASN A 892 -1.11 35.99 -15.84
N GLY A 893 -0.03 35.19 -15.93
CA GLY A 893 1.00 35.09 -14.89
C GLY A 893 0.71 34.12 -13.75
N ARG A 894 -0.41 33.38 -13.77
CA ARG A 894 -0.80 32.44 -12.69
C ARG A 894 -1.50 31.19 -13.22
N VAL A 895 -1.48 30.11 -12.44
CA VAL A 895 -2.38 28.97 -12.66
C VAL A 895 -3.77 29.31 -12.11
N VAL A 896 -4.82 28.93 -12.84
CA VAL A 896 -6.21 29.08 -12.43
C VAL A 896 -6.91 27.74 -12.61
N ALA A 897 -7.46 27.21 -11.51
CA ALA A 897 -8.32 26.03 -11.54
C ALA A 897 -9.77 26.40 -11.89
N TYR A 898 -10.37 25.62 -12.77
CA TYR A 898 -11.78 25.67 -13.15
C TYR A 898 -12.45 24.38 -12.69
N TRP A 899 -13.46 24.52 -11.83
CA TRP A 899 -14.29 23.42 -11.36
C TRP A 899 -15.56 23.30 -12.19
N ARG A 900 -15.92 22.09 -12.61
CA ARG A 900 -17.24 21.83 -13.22
C ARG A 900 -18.23 21.40 -12.15
N THR A 901 -19.12 22.30 -11.72
CA THR A 901 -20.35 21.89 -11.05
C THR A 901 -21.32 21.30 -12.08
N CYS A 902 -22.13 20.31 -11.66
CA CYS A 902 -22.87 19.45 -12.60
C CYS A 902 -24.14 20.10 -13.21
N THR A 903 -24.17 21.43 -13.37
CA THR A 903 -25.37 22.19 -13.77
C THR A 903 -25.18 23.01 -15.05
N ILE A 904 -25.93 22.61 -16.10
CA ILE A 904 -26.28 23.35 -17.33
C ILE A 904 -25.23 23.33 -18.49
N ARG A 905 -25.75 23.23 -19.73
CA ARG A 905 -25.02 23.04 -21.00
C ARG A 905 -24.69 24.36 -21.73
N ARG A 906 -23.64 24.31 -22.57
CA ARG A 906 -23.27 25.16 -23.75
C ARG A 906 -22.28 26.32 -23.48
N PRO A 907 -21.51 26.76 -24.52
CA PRO A 907 -20.92 26.02 -25.63
C PRO A 907 -19.37 26.15 -25.66
N ALA A 908 -18.72 25.52 -26.64
CA ALA A 908 -17.26 25.41 -26.74
C ALA A 908 -16.52 26.77 -26.74
N ILE A 909 -15.41 26.85 -26.00
CA ILE A 909 -14.42 27.93 -26.05
C ILE A 909 -13.04 27.32 -26.31
N SER A 910 -12.26 27.98 -27.16
CA SER A 910 -10.91 27.55 -27.56
C SER A 910 -9.86 28.04 -26.56
N PHE A 911 -9.08 27.12 -25.97
CA PHE A 911 -7.98 27.41 -25.04
C PHE A 911 -6.69 26.71 -25.47
N ARG A 912 -5.53 27.26 -25.08
CA ARG A 912 -4.19 26.88 -25.60
C ARG A 912 -3.44 25.83 -24.79
N THR A 913 -3.69 25.70 -23.49
CA THR A 913 -3.13 24.65 -22.62
C THR A 913 -4.04 24.45 -21.40
N MET A 914 -4.23 23.21 -20.95
CA MET A 914 -5.14 22.85 -19.85
C MET A 914 -4.77 21.47 -19.31
N ALA A 915 -4.40 21.33 -18.03
CA ALA A 915 -4.34 20.03 -17.38
C ALA A 915 -5.74 19.67 -16.86
N VAL A 916 -6.19 18.43 -17.03
CA VAL A 916 -7.53 17.96 -16.60
C VAL A 916 -7.34 16.76 -15.68
N HIS A 917 -7.86 16.87 -14.46
CA HIS A 917 -7.68 15.88 -13.39
C HIS A 917 -9.04 15.34 -12.95
N GLY A 918 -9.14 14.02 -12.75
CA GLY A 918 -10.20 13.37 -11.97
C GLY A 918 -9.79 13.33 -10.50
N CYS A 919 -10.35 14.21 -9.66
CA CYS A 919 -9.94 14.34 -8.26
C CYS A 919 -10.77 13.47 -7.29
N PRO A 920 -10.22 13.11 -6.11
CA PRO A 920 -10.98 12.83 -4.91
C PRO A 920 -11.47 14.17 -4.33
N MET A 921 -12.43 14.11 -3.42
CA MET A 921 -13.07 15.32 -2.93
C MET A 921 -12.15 16.09 -1.94
N SER A 922 -11.71 17.28 -2.36
CA SER A 922 -11.07 18.28 -1.49
C SER A 922 -11.71 19.66 -1.72
N PRO A 923 -12.04 20.41 -0.65
CA PRO A 923 -12.63 21.74 -0.76
C PRO A 923 -11.56 22.82 -0.90
N CYS A 924 -11.83 23.82 -1.75
CA CYS A 924 -11.05 25.06 -1.75
C CYS A 924 -11.12 25.75 -0.38
N ALA A 925 -9.96 25.95 0.26
CA ALA A 925 -9.87 26.76 1.48
C ALA A 925 -10.31 28.21 1.23
N ALA A 926 -11.06 28.79 2.18
CA ALA A 926 -11.64 30.11 2.02
C ALA A 926 -10.63 31.26 2.24
N SER A 927 -10.03 31.78 1.16
CA SER A 927 -9.22 33.01 1.22
C SER A 927 -10.02 34.25 0.75
N ARG A 928 -10.30 35.18 1.67
CA ARG A 928 -10.64 36.57 1.28
C ARG A 928 -9.41 37.25 0.67
N PRO A 929 -9.58 38.19 -0.27
CA PRO A 929 -8.45 38.97 -0.77
C PRO A 929 -7.98 39.96 0.31
N LEU A 930 -6.75 39.78 0.80
CA LEU A 930 -5.96 40.86 1.40
C LEU A 930 -4.96 41.37 0.35
N PRO A 931 -4.70 42.69 0.29
CA PRO A 931 -3.94 43.27 -0.81
C PRO A 931 -2.46 42.92 -0.71
N VAL A 932 -1.91 42.40 -1.81
CA VAL A 932 -0.47 42.25 -2.00
C VAL A 932 0.21 43.62 -1.86
N ARG A 933 1.10 43.75 -0.89
CA ARG A 933 2.24 44.67 -0.97
C ARG A 933 3.51 43.83 -1.10
N LYS A 934 4.47 44.42 -1.80
CA LYS A 934 5.79 43.86 -2.14
C LYS A 934 6.53 43.35 -0.92
#